data_AF-A0A952PL57-F1
#
_entry.id   AF-A0A952PL57-F1
#
_cell.length_a   1.000
_cell.length_b   1.000
_cell.length_c   1.000
_cell.angle_alpha   90.00
_cell.angle_beta   90.00
_cell.angle_gamma   90.00
#
_symmetry.space_group_name_H-M   'P 1'
#
loop_
_entity.id
_entity.type
_entity.pdbx_description
1 polymer ?
#
loop_
_entity_poly.entity_id
_entity_poly.type
_entity_poly.pdbx_seq_one_letter_code
_entity_poly.pdbx_strand_id
1 'polypeptide(L)'
;MATVEAKAAPEKDVKAPPTTSADNTTSDSTTTGGDNTRDQATDSSSARSTLVDQALNSYVDAGIAPVKPVQEGATTGDDGFGIVDGSGDSKPGDKPDLIFIPPAGAADQSAEAAEVVPADGSKDATDVAQTVNPTPEVDASEVKDFPEKLFGITIDRDDLVEDAPSGPVDFGLGKSYDGGFLKMNVRPQKYEVKPGETLDDIARKHLGPKATQDEVDVHVKHIVDSNQKLLAGRDADTYEGQKGEILRLPGYTTDGADLYKDHRGTTYKVTDDGKMKVSYLDGTGFERSPNEDGGITKKYFGSKPQDNYTVVLDKQGKIVSNDRVDPAHKPAQDLDTESRRLEALAGKGLGLKNEREQFKNDMQEFIKTAKRSGLPESEVAQTFAEVSRILEAGGPGQPMTSRERARLAIGIMRGAAYPESGNQGAHNTCNMQVLENRAYSREPSMNARLLADVATTGKFVAADGTVVRLEPADLRAHGEGATNPTRGENVRSYASQIFQVTAGNAFHTRENEGKVPPGDTRYAQVKPSGPTDTGERLIDYNKTAMGDKSKGTPGGAATVMGINETAYLLNGKDESNVFIASDDVGDDKAPKDVTFTSAQDLIDRLTAATAEGKPMSVGLAVFSYAEPFYDLMKQIGATPFDGSSSVESFMQDGHAVRIVGFDPKTGMAQLDNQWGDVNDRVSKPIDVYDLYNATRRVTPNQWLGRLDERWYSQTPEQNAEALKGVMGASFANWALIQEGSGKQIDERARQVAMDSYERMVDRLPANLQDSVRKTIEQYNKDWDYLRKARKEEAEQ
;
A
#
# COMPACT_ATOMS: atom_id res chain seq x y z
N MET A 1 -43.68 -34.48 24.56
CA MET A 1 -44.31 -33.52 25.50
C MET A 1 -43.51 -32.23 25.41
N ALA A 2 -43.99 -31.06 25.01
CA ALA A 2 -45.25 -30.62 24.42
C ALA A 2 -44.91 -29.46 23.46
N THR A 3 -45.59 -29.44 22.32
CA THR A 3 -45.60 -28.43 21.25
C THR A 3 -46.46 -27.24 21.66
N VAL A 4 -46.11 -26.02 21.23
CA VAL A 4 -47.08 -24.93 21.05
C VAL A 4 -46.80 -24.21 19.73
N GLU A 5 -47.69 -24.45 18.77
CA GLU A 5 -47.96 -23.63 17.59
C GLU A 5 -48.89 -22.46 17.95
N ALA A 6 -48.80 -21.36 17.19
CA ALA A 6 -49.90 -20.48 16.73
C ALA A 6 -49.33 -19.08 16.42
N LYS A 7 -49.80 -18.29 15.45
CA LYS A 7 -50.62 -18.43 14.24
C LYS A 7 -50.57 -17.04 13.58
N ALA A 8 -50.58 -16.99 12.25
CA ALA A 8 -50.56 -15.76 11.47
C ALA A 8 -51.97 -15.20 11.15
N ALA A 9 -51.96 -13.92 10.73
CA ALA A 9 -52.89 -13.18 9.87
C ALA A 9 -54.11 -12.47 10.53
N PRO A 10 -54.74 -11.45 9.88
CA PRO A 10 -54.51 -10.89 8.54
C PRO A 10 -54.52 -9.34 8.38
N GLU A 11 -54.19 -8.92 7.16
CA GLU A 11 -54.35 -7.62 6.50
C GLU A 11 -55.75 -6.97 6.64
N LYS A 12 -55.78 -5.63 6.52
CA LYS A 12 -56.95 -4.90 5.99
C LYS A 12 -56.55 -3.56 5.35
N ASP A 13 -57.27 -3.30 4.24
CA ASP A 13 -57.11 -2.29 3.21
C ASP A 13 -57.23 -0.81 3.59
N VAL A 14 -56.42 -0.02 2.89
CA VAL A 14 -56.72 1.19 2.09
C VAL A 14 -57.97 2.01 2.41
N LYS A 15 -57.76 3.28 2.75
CA LYS A 15 -58.61 4.40 2.31
C LYS A 15 -57.82 5.71 2.24
N ALA A 16 -57.83 6.34 1.07
CA ALA A 16 -57.30 7.68 0.78
C ALA A 16 -58.44 8.74 0.85
N PRO A 17 -58.18 10.05 0.67
CA PRO A 17 -58.45 11.11 1.64
C PRO A 17 -59.59 12.07 1.21
N PRO A 18 -59.84 13.16 1.95
CA PRO A 18 -60.37 14.37 1.34
C PRO A 18 -59.43 15.56 1.46
N THR A 19 -59.31 16.22 0.31
CA THR A 19 -58.79 17.57 0.05
C THR A 19 -59.68 18.65 0.68
N THR A 20 -59.08 19.73 1.19
CA THR A 20 -59.61 21.10 1.09
C THR A 20 -58.49 22.13 1.14
N SER A 21 -58.56 23.06 0.19
CA SER A 21 -57.79 24.28 -0.03
C SER A 21 -58.13 25.41 0.95
N ALA A 22 -57.17 26.33 1.18
CA ALA A 22 -57.25 27.77 0.86
C ALA A 22 -56.57 28.70 1.89
N ASP A 23 -55.66 29.51 1.35
CA ASP A 23 -55.39 30.94 1.57
C ASP A 23 -54.83 31.55 2.87
N ASN A 24 -53.89 32.49 2.59
CA ASN A 24 -53.47 33.70 3.32
C ASN A 24 -52.60 33.49 4.57
N THR A 25 -51.53 34.25 4.84
CA THR A 25 -51.18 35.63 4.45
C THR A 25 -49.70 35.91 4.76
N THR A 26 -49.15 36.88 4.04
CA THR A 26 -47.90 37.63 4.25
C THR A 26 -47.74 38.25 5.66
N SER A 27 -46.50 38.28 6.16
CA SER A 27 -46.00 39.41 6.98
C SER A 27 -44.46 39.48 6.98
N ASP A 28 -43.97 40.62 6.50
CA ASP A 28 -42.64 41.18 6.72
C ASP A 28 -42.29 41.37 8.21
N SER A 29 -41.00 41.21 8.56
CA SER A 29 -40.24 42.12 9.45
C SER A 29 -38.76 41.73 9.46
N THR A 30 -37.88 42.44 8.74
CA THR A 30 -36.96 43.49 9.23
C THR A 30 -36.08 43.16 10.45
N THR A 31 -34.78 42.98 10.17
CA THR A 31 -33.57 43.55 10.83
C THR A 31 -33.45 43.62 12.37
N THR A 32 -32.42 42.96 12.89
CA THR A 32 -31.30 43.49 13.72
C THR A 32 -30.24 42.38 13.75
N GLY A 33 -28.97 42.53 13.34
CA GLY A 33 -28.03 43.55 13.77
C GLY A 33 -27.30 43.05 15.03
N GLY A 34 -26.29 42.20 14.86
CA GLY A 34 -25.53 41.59 15.96
C GLY A 34 -24.12 41.23 15.53
N ASP A 35 -23.24 42.22 15.67
CA ASP A 35 -21.79 42.17 15.49
C ASP A 35 -21.17 41.17 16.48
N ASN A 36 -20.36 40.22 15.99
CA ASN A 36 -19.53 39.36 16.83
C ASN A 36 -18.25 38.98 16.07
N THR A 37 -17.28 39.89 16.10
CA THR A 37 -15.87 39.57 15.84
C THR A 37 -15.37 38.65 16.96
N ARG A 38 -15.10 37.38 16.64
CA ARG A 38 -14.41 36.47 17.56
C ARG A 38 -13.33 35.70 16.81
N ASP A 39 -12.15 35.72 17.41
CA ASP A 39 -10.87 35.21 16.93
C ASP A 39 -10.96 33.85 16.24
N GLN A 40 -10.63 33.82 14.94
CA GLN A 40 -10.23 32.62 14.24
C GLN A 40 -8.70 32.51 14.30
N ALA A 41 -8.22 31.73 15.26
CA ALA A 41 -6.90 31.12 15.14
C ALA A 41 -7.01 30.05 14.04
N THR A 42 -6.51 30.38 12.86
CA THR A 42 -6.43 29.45 11.73
C THR A 42 -5.44 28.34 12.02
N ASP A 43 -5.88 27.10 11.78
CA ASP A 43 -5.08 25.88 11.84
C ASP A 43 -3.90 25.97 10.87
N SER A 44 -2.67 26.12 11.40
CA SER A 44 -1.44 26.31 10.62
C SER A 44 -1.03 25.08 9.81
N SER A 45 -1.68 23.93 10.03
CA SER A 45 -1.40 22.70 9.30
C SER A 45 -1.98 22.70 7.88
N SER A 46 -3.12 23.37 7.64
CA SER A 46 -3.74 23.41 6.31
C SER A 46 -3.02 24.35 5.33
N ALA A 47 -2.39 25.42 5.85
CA ALA A 47 -1.62 26.38 5.05
C ALA A 47 -0.32 25.78 4.49
N ARG A 48 0.25 24.76 5.16
CA ARG A 48 1.51 24.10 4.75
C ARG A 48 1.36 23.27 3.47
N SER A 49 0.29 22.46 3.37
CA SER A 49 -0.01 21.68 2.16
C SER A 49 -0.31 22.56 0.94
N THR A 50 -0.88 23.75 1.15
CA THR A 50 -1.35 24.60 0.03
C THR A 50 -0.20 25.24 -0.75
N LEU A 51 0.99 25.41 -0.15
CA LEU A 51 2.13 26.09 -0.79
C LEU A 51 2.81 25.22 -1.84
N VAL A 52 3.02 23.92 -1.57
CA VAL A 52 3.53 22.95 -2.56
C VAL A 52 2.51 22.76 -3.68
N ASP A 53 1.23 22.60 -3.34
CA ASP A 53 0.18 22.45 -4.34
C ASP A 53 0.04 23.71 -5.20
N GLN A 54 0.16 24.91 -4.63
CA GLN A 54 0.17 26.17 -5.39
C GLN A 54 1.39 26.30 -6.29
N ALA A 55 2.56 25.89 -5.82
CA ALA A 55 3.76 25.90 -6.65
C ALA A 55 3.67 24.86 -7.77
N LEU A 56 3.24 23.63 -7.50
CA LEU A 56 3.01 22.60 -8.52
C LEU A 56 1.94 23.02 -9.54
N ASN A 57 0.85 23.66 -9.10
CA ASN A 57 -0.22 24.14 -9.97
C ASN A 57 0.21 25.34 -10.83
N SER A 58 1.07 26.25 -10.32
CA SER A 58 1.55 27.39 -11.11
C SER A 58 2.41 26.97 -12.32
N TYR A 59 3.05 25.79 -12.26
CA TYR A 59 3.81 25.21 -13.39
C TYR A 59 2.90 24.65 -14.49
N VAL A 60 1.70 24.16 -14.15
CA VAL A 60 0.71 23.73 -15.15
C VAL A 60 0.17 24.94 -15.92
N ASP A 61 -0.03 26.06 -15.22
CA ASP A 61 -0.58 27.30 -15.80
C ASP A 61 0.44 28.10 -16.63
N ALA A 62 1.75 27.81 -16.52
CA ALA A 62 2.80 28.45 -17.31
C ALA A 62 2.83 28.06 -18.81
N GLY A 63 1.87 27.26 -19.30
CA GLY A 63 1.53 27.18 -20.72
C GLY A 63 2.21 26.08 -21.54
N ILE A 64 2.42 24.89 -20.98
CA ILE A 64 2.75 23.69 -21.76
C ILE A 64 1.44 23.01 -22.17
N ALA A 65 0.91 23.36 -23.34
CA ALA A 65 -0.22 22.64 -23.93
C ALA A 65 0.23 21.20 -24.30
N PRO A 66 -0.53 20.14 -23.98
CA PRO A 66 -0.21 18.81 -24.45
C PRO A 66 -0.26 18.78 -25.99
N VAL A 67 0.84 18.38 -26.62
CA VAL A 67 0.88 18.04 -28.03
C VAL A 67 -0.14 16.94 -28.26
N LYS A 68 -1.15 17.21 -29.10
CA LYS A 68 -2.11 16.18 -29.52
C LYS A 68 -1.33 15.00 -30.12
N PRO A 69 -1.63 13.75 -29.75
CA PRO A 69 -1.03 12.61 -30.43
C PRO A 69 -1.38 12.67 -31.91
N VAL A 70 -0.36 12.44 -32.75
CA VAL A 70 -0.51 12.27 -34.19
C VAL A 70 -1.51 11.12 -34.41
N GLN A 71 -2.64 11.44 -35.05
CA GLN A 71 -3.55 10.42 -35.55
C GLN A 71 -2.87 9.68 -36.70
N GLU A 72 -2.32 8.50 -36.42
CA GLU A 72 -2.12 7.51 -37.46
C GLU A 72 -3.48 6.93 -37.85
N GLY A 73 -3.85 7.15 -39.11
CA GLY A 73 -5.09 6.65 -39.69
C GLY A 73 -5.06 5.13 -39.80
N ALA A 74 -5.89 4.46 -39.01
CA ALA A 74 -6.28 3.08 -39.27
C ALA A 74 -7.74 3.06 -39.71
N THR A 75 -7.94 2.58 -40.94
CA THR A 75 -9.24 2.37 -41.59
C THR A 75 -10.12 1.40 -40.81
N THR A 76 -11.37 1.77 -40.64
CA THR A 76 -12.47 0.99 -40.06
C THR A 76 -12.76 -0.27 -40.86
N GLY A 77 -12.73 -1.42 -40.20
CA GLY A 77 -13.41 -2.65 -40.62
C GLY A 77 -14.28 -3.12 -39.46
N ASP A 78 -15.58 -2.85 -39.57
CA ASP A 78 -16.65 -3.47 -38.80
C ASP A 78 -16.57 -4.99 -38.93
N ASP A 79 -16.70 -5.72 -37.82
CA ASP A 79 -17.43 -6.98 -37.77
C ASP A 79 -17.80 -7.27 -36.31
N GLY A 80 -19.09 -7.06 -36.01
CA GLY A 80 -19.68 -7.35 -34.72
C GLY A 80 -19.83 -8.85 -34.48
N PHE A 81 -19.59 -9.27 -33.24
CA PHE A 81 -20.03 -10.58 -32.76
C PHE A 81 -20.97 -10.42 -31.57
N GLY A 82 -22.24 -10.69 -31.86
CA GLY A 82 -23.31 -10.85 -30.88
C GLY A 82 -23.17 -12.17 -30.13
N ILE A 83 -23.53 -12.10 -28.85
CA ILE A 83 -23.68 -13.22 -27.94
C ILE A 83 -24.96 -13.99 -28.34
N VAL A 84 -24.85 -15.28 -28.61
CA VAL A 84 -25.98 -16.21 -28.66
C VAL A 84 -25.71 -17.38 -27.71
N ASP A 85 -26.64 -17.52 -26.78
CA ASP A 85 -26.83 -18.63 -25.84
C ASP A 85 -27.38 -19.86 -26.57
N GLY A 86 -27.05 -21.08 -26.13
CA GLY A 86 -27.71 -22.28 -26.64
C GLY A 86 -26.90 -23.58 -26.63
N SER A 87 -27.20 -24.41 -25.64
CA SER A 87 -27.09 -25.87 -25.58
C SER A 87 -27.18 -26.65 -26.91
N GLY A 88 -26.35 -27.68 -27.08
CA GLY A 88 -26.61 -28.76 -28.06
C GLY A 88 -25.46 -29.73 -28.29
N ASP A 89 -25.71 -31.01 -28.00
CA ASP A 89 -24.84 -32.17 -28.27
C ASP A 89 -24.36 -32.25 -29.74
N SER A 90 -23.06 -32.54 -29.95
CA SER A 90 -22.60 -33.29 -31.14
C SER A 90 -21.21 -33.91 -30.96
N LYS A 91 -21.04 -35.06 -31.63
CA LYS A 91 -19.95 -36.05 -31.55
C LYS A 91 -18.65 -35.63 -32.30
N PRO A 92 -17.52 -36.34 -32.08
CA PRO A 92 -16.19 -35.87 -32.43
C PRO A 92 -15.75 -36.25 -33.86
N GLY A 93 -15.11 -35.32 -34.54
CA GLY A 93 -14.43 -35.56 -35.82
C GLY A 93 -14.28 -34.29 -36.62
N ASP A 94 -13.16 -33.59 -36.42
CA ASP A 94 -12.34 -32.94 -37.46
C ASP A 94 -11.46 -31.86 -36.81
N LYS A 95 -10.14 -32.04 -36.95
CA LYS A 95 -9.12 -31.06 -36.53
C LYS A 95 -8.97 -30.02 -37.63
N PRO A 96 -8.96 -28.71 -37.33
CA PRO A 96 -8.32 -27.74 -38.19
C PRO A 96 -6.89 -27.46 -37.70
N ASP A 97 -5.94 -27.52 -38.64
CA ASP A 97 -4.57 -27.08 -38.46
C ASP A 97 -4.53 -25.56 -38.23
N LEU A 98 -3.99 -25.16 -37.08
CA LEU A 98 -3.67 -23.77 -36.75
C LEU A 98 -2.25 -23.47 -37.20
N ILE A 99 -2.14 -22.74 -38.31
CA ILE A 99 -0.90 -22.13 -38.80
C ILE A 99 -0.55 -20.97 -37.85
N PHE A 100 0.56 -21.12 -37.13
CA PHE A 100 1.12 -20.09 -36.27
C PHE A 100 2.07 -19.20 -37.09
N ILE A 101 1.79 -17.90 -37.14
CA ILE A 101 2.70 -16.88 -37.70
C ILE A 101 3.42 -16.24 -36.51
N PRO A 102 4.74 -16.45 -36.34
CA PRO A 102 5.50 -15.76 -35.30
C PRO A 102 5.77 -14.29 -35.70
N PRO A 103 5.82 -13.36 -34.73
CA PRO A 103 6.23 -11.98 -35.00
C PRO A 103 7.74 -11.94 -35.31
N ALA A 104 8.08 -11.13 -36.31
CA ALA A 104 9.43 -10.94 -36.82
C ALA A 104 10.29 -10.09 -35.86
N GLY A 105 11.55 -10.48 -35.70
CA GLY A 105 12.67 -9.54 -35.57
C GLY A 105 13.37 -9.44 -34.23
N ALA A 106 14.28 -10.37 -33.94
CA ALA A 106 15.55 -10.06 -33.28
C ALA A 106 16.62 -10.96 -33.91
N ALA A 107 17.54 -10.34 -34.65
CA ALA A 107 18.61 -11.02 -35.37
C ALA A 107 19.74 -11.37 -34.41
N ASP A 108 20.05 -12.66 -34.35
CA ASP A 108 21.16 -13.26 -33.61
C ASP A 108 22.45 -13.16 -34.45
N GLN A 109 23.54 -12.72 -33.82
CA GLN A 109 24.90 -12.80 -34.34
C GLN A 109 25.75 -13.60 -33.34
N SER A 110 25.88 -14.90 -33.59
CA SER A 110 26.95 -15.71 -33.00
C SER A 110 27.71 -16.41 -34.12
N ALA A 111 28.98 -16.01 -34.30
CA ALA A 111 29.91 -16.61 -35.23
C ALA A 111 30.65 -17.80 -34.60
N GLU A 112 30.78 -18.83 -35.43
CA GLU A 112 31.74 -19.95 -35.49
C GLU A 112 32.79 -20.12 -34.37
N ALA A 113 32.85 -21.34 -33.83
CA ALA A 113 34.13 -21.97 -33.49
C ALA A 113 34.06 -23.48 -33.71
N ALA A 114 35.13 -23.99 -34.30
CA ALA A 114 35.24 -25.26 -35.00
C ALA A 114 35.38 -26.50 -34.10
N GLU A 115 35.02 -27.61 -34.73
CA GLU A 115 35.13 -29.01 -34.33
C GLU A 115 36.59 -29.49 -34.29
N VAL A 116 37.01 -30.12 -33.17
CA VAL A 116 38.18 -31.00 -33.09
C VAL A 116 37.88 -32.17 -32.15
N VAL A 117 37.87 -33.37 -32.73
CA VAL A 117 37.98 -34.71 -32.10
C VAL A 117 39.51 -34.99 -31.96
N PRO A 118 40.07 -35.65 -30.90
CA PRO A 118 39.84 -37.10 -30.72
C PRO A 118 40.05 -37.78 -29.33
N ALA A 119 39.41 -38.96 -29.25
CA ALA A 119 39.85 -40.28 -28.78
C ALA A 119 40.36 -40.58 -27.34
N ASP A 120 39.74 -41.63 -26.78
CA ASP A 120 40.27 -42.79 -26.03
C ASP A 120 41.04 -42.59 -24.71
N GLY A 121 40.73 -43.41 -23.70
CA GLY A 121 41.55 -43.52 -22.48
C GLY A 121 40.85 -44.05 -21.23
N SER A 122 40.75 -45.37 -21.15
CA SER A 122 40.42 -46.26 -20.03
C SER A 122 40.70 -45.88 -18.55
N LYS A 123 39.85 -46.49 -17.67
CA LYS A 123 40.14 -47.23 -16.40
C LYS A 123 40.28 -46.51 -15.05
N ASP A 124 39.51 -47.07 -14.10
CA ASP A 124 39.73 -47.34 -12.67
C ASP A 124 40.31 -46.27 -11.74
N ALA A 125 39.56 -45.92 -10.68
CA ALA A 125 39.97 -46.22 -9.29
C ALA A 125 38.95 -45.73 -8.24
N THR A 126 38.78 -46.60 -7.25
CA THR A 126 38.04 -46.56 -6.00
C THR A 126 38.53 -45.57 -4.94
N ASP A 127 37.64 -45.23 -4.00
CA ASP A 127 37.84 -44.88 -2.58
C ASP A 127 38.95 -43.90 -2.18
N VAL A 128 38.57 -42.73 -1.65
CA VAL A 128 39.16 -42.16 -0.41
C VAL A 128 38.12 -41.35 0.36
N ALA A 129 38.00 -41.68 1.65
CA ALA A 129 37.15 -41.07 2.67
C ALA A 129 37.40 -39.57 2.90
N GLN A 130 36.33 -38.83 3.17
CA GLN A 130 36.36 -37.45 3.66
C GLN A 130 36.80 -37.41 5.13
N THR A 131 37.95 -36.80 5.38
CA THR A 131 38.35 -36.32 6.70
C THR A 131 37.62 -35.02 7.03
N VAL A 132 36.89 -35.05 8.15
CA VAL A 132 36.28 -33.90 8.82
C VAL A 132 37.40 -33.06 9.44
N ASN A 133 37.53 -31.79 9.04
CA ASN A 133 38.30 -30.79 9.77
C ASN A 133 37.36 -30.04 10.73
N PRO A 134 37.77 -29.80 12.00
CA PRO A 134 36.98 -29.03 12.94
C PRO A 134 37.07 -27.53 12.64
N THR A 135 35.93 -26.87 12.83
CA THR A 135 35.73 -25.41 12.84
C THR A 135 36.69 -24.74 13.82
N PRO A 136 37.41 -23.65 13.45
CA PRO A 136 38.13 -22.86 14.43
C PRO A 136 37.14 -21.98 15.20
N GLU A 137 37.18 -22.06 16.53
CA GLU A 137 36.63 -21.04 17.43
C GLU A 137 37.29 -19.69 17.09
N VAL A 138 36.46 -18.67 16.81
CA VAL A 138 36.92 -17.31 16.59
C VAL A 138 36.91 -16.58 17.93
N ASP A 139 38.09 -16.20 18.40
CA ASP A 139 38.30 -15.33 19.55
C ASP A 139 37.82 -13.90 19.21
N ALA A 140 36.86 -13.39 19.98
CA ALA A 140 36.23 -12.09 19.78
C ALA A 140 37.07 -10.90 20.32
N SER A 141 38.34 -11.11 20.67
CA SER A 141 39.18 -10.06 21.27
C SER A 141 40.13 -9.31 20.30
N GLU A 142 40.18 -9.65 19.02
CA GLU A 142 41.05 -9.01 18.01
C GLU A 142 40.29 -8.18 16.93
N VAL A 143 39.42 -7.26 17.37
CA VAL A 143 39.04 -6.11 16.54
C VAL A 143 39.61 -4.86 17.20
N LYS A 144 40.89 -4.58 16.92
CA LYS A 144 41.51 -3.29 17.20
C LYS A 144 42.19 -2.80 15.94
N ASP A 145 41.97 -1.51 15.67
CA ASP A 145 42.57 -0.67 14.63
C ASP A 145 41.80 -0.59 13.29
N PHE A 146 40.67 0.12 13.34
CA PHE A 146 40.20 0.91 12.18
C PHE A 146 40.90 2.29 12.21
N PRO A 147 41.37 2.84 11.08
CA PRO A 147 42.02 4.15 11.09
C PRO A 147 40.99 5.28 11.28
N GLU A 148 40.87 5.79 12.50
CA GLU A 148 40.08 6.97 12.92
C GLU A 148 40.54 8.32 12.33
N LYS A 149 41.22 8.36 11.17
CA LYS A 149 41.78 9.60 10.61
C LYS A 149 41.36 9.85 9.18
N LEU A 150 40.08 10.11 8.98
CA LEU A 150 39.61 11.01 7.92
C LEU A 150 38.40 11.78 8.47
N PHE A 151 38.54 13.11 8.52
CA PHE A 151 37.54 14.11 8.95
C PHE A 151 37.42 14.32 10.47
N GLY A 152 38.17 15.31 10.97
CA GLY A 152 38.05 15.82 12.33
C GLY A 152 36.77 16.61 12.54
N ILE A 153 35.71 15.93 12.92
CA ILE A 153 34.50 16.53 13.52
C ILE A 153 34.18 15.72 14.77
N THR A 154 34.47 16.27 15.94
CA THR A 154 33.99 15.75 17.22
C THR A 154 32.60 16.35 17.44
N ILE A 155 31.57 15.52 17.42
CA ILE A 155 30.21 15.92 17.83
C ILE A 155 30.04 15.53 19.29
N ASP A 156 29.76 16.51 20.13
CA ASP A 156 29.47 16.31 21.55
C ASP A 156 28.11 15.59 21.69
N ARG A 157 28.10 14.46 22.41
CA ARG A 157 27.00 13.49 22.38
C ARG A 157 25.97 13.70 23.49
N ASP A 158 26.19 14.70 24.36
CA ASP A 158 25.46 14.87 25.62
C ASP A 158 24.34 15.94 25.59
N ASP A 159 24.11 16.64 24.46
CA ASP A 159 23.13 17.75 24.37
C ASP A 159 21.85 17.45 23.55
N LEU A 160 21.56 16.19 23.18
CA LEU A 160 20.41 15.85 22.30
C LEU A 160 19.37 14.90 22.91
N VAL A 161 19.15 15.00 24.22
CA VAL A 161 18.04 14.31 24.90
C VAL A 161 17.03 15.34 25.42
N GLU A 162 16.26 15.92 24.50
CA GLU A 162 14.94 16.47 24.83
C GLU A 162 13.86 15.69 24.05
N ASP A 163 12.78 15.39 24.78
CA ASP A 163 11.69 14.48 24.45
C ASP A 163 11.01 14.81 23.10
N ALA A 164 11.50 14.22 22.01
CA ALA A 164 10.73 14.10 20.78
C ALA A 164 9.70 12.98 20.94
N PRO A 165 8.42 13.17 20.57
CA PRO A 165 7.41 12.13 20.70
C PRO A 165 7.72 10.98 19.74
N SER A 166 8.37 9.93 20.24
CA SER A 166 8.58 8.65 19.55
C SER A 166 7.32 7.78 19.50
N GLY A 167 6.14 8.41 19.42
CA GLY A 167 4.86 7.72 19.51
C GLY A 167 4.44 7.09 18.18
N PRO A 168 3.86 5.88 18.18
CA PRO A 168 3.16 5.35 17.01
C PRO A 168 1.99 6.27 16.61
N VAL A 169 1.48 6.07 15.39
CA VAL A 169 0.33 6.82 14.85
C VAL A 169 -0.82 6.85 15.88
N ASP A 170 -1.15 8.04 16.38
CA ASP A 170 -2.31 8.23 17.28
C ASP A 170 -3.59 8.02 16.47
N PHE A 171 -4.14 6.81 16.51
CA PHE A 171 -5.42 6.46 15.89
C PHE A 171 -6.63 7.09 16.58
N GLY A 172 -6.44 7.97 17.57
CA GLY A 172 -7.52 8.60 18.31
C GLY A 172 -8.33 7.59 19.13
N LEU A 173 -7.74 6.45 19.52
CA LEU A 173 -8.45 5.33 20.17
C LEU A 173 -9.08 5.69 21.53
N GLY A 174 -8.72 6.85 22.10
CA GLY A 174 -9.29 7.40 23.33
C GLY A 174 -9.74 8.86 23.24
N LYS A 175 -9.84 9.48 22.05
CA LYS A 175 -10.36 10.86 21.96
C LYS A 175 -11.86 10.87 22.21
N SER A 176 -12.31 11.70 23.17
CA SER A 176 -13.73 11.91 23.43
C SER A 176 -14.38 12.49 22.18
N TYR A 177 -15.45 11.85 21.70
CA TYR A 177 -16.26 12.37 20.60
C TYR A 177 -16.91 13.69 21.03
N ASP A 178 -16.70 14.76 20.26
CA ASP A 178 -17.21 16.11 20.54
C ASP A 178 -18.47 16.48 19.73
N GLY A 179 -19.02 15.52 18.97
CA GLY A 179 -20.30 15.70 18.30
C GLY A 179 -21.44 15.68 19.32
N GLY A 180 -22.35 16.65 19.24
CA GLY A 180 -23.53 16.67 20.10
C GLY A 180 -24.40 15.43 19.87
N PHE A 181 -24.94 14.81 20.92
CA PHE A 181 -25.73 13.59 20.77
C PHE A 181 -27.22 13.87 20.60
N LEU A 182 -27.84 13.25 19.59
CA LEU A 182 -29.28 13.35 19.35
C LEU A 182 -30.01 12.14 19.92
N LYS A 183 -30.96 12.37 20.85
CA LYS A 183 -31.76 11.32 21.50
C LYS A 183 -33.03 11.00 20.71
N MET A 184 -32.84 10.51 19.49
CA MET A 184 -33.93 10.17 18.57
C MET A 184 -33.65 8.86 17.85
N ASN A 185 -34.69 8.21 17.32
CA ASN A 185 -34.55 6.94 16.59
C ASN A 185 -34.55 7.20 15.08
N VAL A 186 -33.37 7.43 14.53
CA VAL A 186 -33.16 7.71 13.10
C VAL A 186 -32.22 6.66 12.53
N ARG A 187 -32.53 6.11 11.36
CA ARG A 187 -31.69 5.06 10.76
C ARG A 187 -30.65 5.69 9.84
N PRO A 188 -29.39 5.22 9.85
CA PRO A 188 -28.42 5.71 8.87
C PRO A 188 -28.88 5.34 7.46
N GLN A 189 -28.66 6.26 6.51
CA GLN A 189 -29.02 6.06 5.10
C GLN A 189 -28.05 6.75 4.14
N LYS A 190 -28.05 6.29 2.90
CA LYS A 190 -27.47 7.05 1.78
C LYS A 190 -28.56 7.95 1.21
N TYR A 191 -28.22 9.20 0.92
CA TYR A 191 -29.16 10.18 0.39
C TYR A 191 -28.65 10.75 -0.92
N GLU A 192 -29.39 10.53 -2.01
CA GLU A 192 -29.13 11.16 -3.30
C GLU A 192 -29.61 12.61 -3.25
N VAL A 193 -28.67 13.54 -3.29
CA VAL A 193 -28.92 14.96 -3.13
C VAL A 193 -29.59 15.51 -4.37
N LYS A 194 -30.68 16.26 -4.19
CA LYS A 194 -31.33 16.97 -5.30
C LYS A 194 -30.66 18.33 -5.53
N PRO A 195 -30.56 18.79 -6.78
CA PRO A 195 -30.00 20.11 -7.09
C PRO A 195 -30.64 21.21 -6.25
N GLY A 196 -29.80 21.99 -5.55
CA GLY A 196 -30.22 23.13 -4.73
C GLY A 196 -30.74 22.79 -3.32
N GLU A 197 -30.73 21.52 -2.89
CA GLU A 197 -30.99 21.19 -1.49
C GLU A 197 -29.83 21.65 -0.61
N THR A 198 -30.15 22.30 0.51
CA THR A 198 -29.16 22.66 1.55
C THR A 198 -28.94 21.49 2.52
N LEU A 199 -27.88 21.52 3.32
CA LEU A 199 -27.68 20.51 4.36
C LEU A 199 -28.80 20.55 5.42
N ASP A 200 -29.34 21.73 5.74
CA ASP A 200 -30.49 21.88 6.64
C ASP A 200 -31.74 21.17 6.06
N ASP A 201 -32.05 21.38 4.77
CA ASP A 201 -33.18 20.70 4.11
C ASP A 201 -33.06 19.18 4.18
N ILE A 202 -31.85 18.67 3.95
CA ILE A 202 -31.54 17.23 3.98
C ILE A 202 -31.66 16.72 5.41
N ALA A 203 -31.12 17.45 6.39
CA ALA A 203 -31.19 17.11 7.79
C ALA A 203 -32.64 17.05 8.28
N ARG A 204 -33.48 18.05 8.01
CA ARG A 204 -34.91 18.03 8.37
C ARG A 204 -35.68 16.88 7.74
N LYS A 205 -35.39 16.57 6.47
CA LYS A 205 -36.00 15.41 5.80
C LYS A 205 -35.62 14.11 6.50
N HIS A 206 -34.39 14.02 6.99
CA HIS A 206 -33.90 12.82 7.64
C HIS A 206 -34.39 12.67 9.09
N LEU A 207 -34.30 13.73 9.89
CA LEU A 207 -34.75 13.73 11.30
C LEU A 207 -36.28 13.75 11.42
N GLY A 208 -36.96 14.27 10.40
CA GLY A 208 -38.40 14.42 10.34
C GLY A 208 -38.89 15.83 10.73
N PRO A 209 -40.14 16.19 10.41
CA PRO A 209 -40.66 17.56 10.49
C PRO A 209 -40.82 18.12 11.91
N LYS A 210 -40.59 17.29 12.94
CA LYS A 210 -40.68 17.69 14.35
C LYS A 210 -39.32 18.02 14.96
N ALA A 211 -38.22 17.84 14.21
CA ALA A 211 -36.89 18.17 14.69
C ALA A 211 -36.78 19.68 14.94
N THR A 212 -36.23 20.04 16.08
CA THR A 212 -35.89 21.41 16.45
C THR A 212 -34.70 21.91 15.62
N GLN A 213 -34.46 23.23 15.60
CA GLN A 213 -33.30 23.78 14.90
C GLN A 213 -31.99 23.22 15.46
N ASP A 214 -31.83 23.20 16.78
CA ASP A 214 -30.62 22.70 17.43
C ASP A 214 -30.31 21.24 17.03
N GLU A 215 -31.34 20.39 16.94
CA GLU A 215 -31.18 19.01 16.48
C GLU A 215 -30.76 18.93 15.02
N VAL A 216 -31.30 19.82 14.18
CA VAL A 216 -30.93 19.95 12.77
C VAL A 216 -29.48 20.40 12.64
N ASP A 217 -29.05 21.42 13.37
CA ASP A 217 -27.69 21.96 13.30
C ASP A 217 -26.64 20.92 13.73
N VAL A 218 -26.93 20.18 14.82
CA VAL A 218 -26.09 19.05 15.25
C VAL A 218 -26.04 17.96 14.17
N HIS A 219 -27.17 17.64 13.55
CA HIS A 219 -27.18 16.65 12.48
C HIS A 219 -26.42 17.13 11.24
N VAL A 220 -26.50 18.41 10.89
CA VAL A 220 -25.69 19.01 9.81
C VAL A 220 -24.21 18.84 10.12
N LYS A 221 -23.74 19.12 11.35
CA LYS A 221 -22.34 18.83 11.75
C LYS A 221 -21.99 17.36 11.52
N HIS A 222 -22.84 16.42 11.93
CA HIS A 222 -22.56 14.99 11.76
C HIS A 222 -22.60 14.55 10.29
N ILE A 223 -23.41 15.19 9.44
CA ILE A 223 -23.39 15.00 7.98
C ILE A 223 -22.06 15.51 7.43
N VAL A 224 -21.59 16.69 7.83
CA VAL A 224 -20.29 17.22 7.41
C VAL A 224 -19.17 16.27 7.81
N ASP A 225 -19.16 15.80 9.06
CA ASP A 225 -18.16 14.85 9.56
C ASP A 225 -18.17 13.53 8.78
N SER A 226 -19.35 13.00 8.46
CA SER A 226 -19.50 11.76 7.69
C SER A 226 -19.10 11.89 6.22
N ASN A 227 -18.98 13.12 5.72
CA ASN A 227 -18.71 13.44 4.33
C ASN A 227 -17.54 14.42 4.16
N GLN A 228 -16.62 14.53 5.14
CA GLN A 228 -15.55 15.54 5.19
C GLN A 228 -14.79 15.69 3.88
N LYS A 229 -14.44 14.56 3.23
CA LYS A 229 -13.70 14.60 1.96
C LYS A 229 -14.55 15.03 0.76
N LEU A 230 -15.83 14.69 0.73
CA LEU A 230 -16.75 15.11 -0.34
C LEU A 230 -17.11 16.59 -0.20
N LEU A 231 -17.16 17.08 1.03
CA LEU A 231 -17.47 18.47 1.37
C LEU A 231 -16.22 19.33 1.61
N ALA A 232 -15.03 18.79 1.35
CA ALA A 232 -13.78 19.51 1.55
C ALA A 232 -13.77 20.82 0.72
N GLY A 233 -13.50 21.95 1.39
CA GLY A 233 -13.52 23.27 0.78
C GLY A 233 -14.92 23.83 0.49
N ARG A 234 -15.99 23.16 0.92
CA ARG A 234 -17.38 23.64 0.82
C ARG A 234 -17.85 24.06 2.21
N ASP A 235 -18.27 25.32 2.35
CA ASP A 235 -18.86 25.80 3.59
C ASP A 235 -20.25 25.16 3.77
N ALA A 236 -20.52 24.64 4.96
CA ALA A 236 -21.78 23.99 5.30
C ALA A 236 -22.98 24.94 5.14
N ASP A 237 -22.81 26.22 5.44
CA ASP A 237 -23.86 27.24 5.39
C ASP A 237 -24.19 27.66 3.95
N THR A 238 -23.26 27.44 3.02
CA THR A 238 -23.43 27.77 1.58
C THR A 238 -23.53 26.52 0.72
N TYR A 239 -23.62 25.34 1.33
CA TYR A 239 -23.73 24.09 0.60
C TYR A 239 -25.02 24.06 -0.21
N GLU A 240 -24.85 23.90 -1.53
CA GLU A 240 -25.93 23.57 -2.44
C GLU A 240 -25.67 22.21 -3.10
N GLY A 241 -26.60 21.29 -2.92
CA GLY A 241 -26.53 19.95 -3.47
C GLY A 241 -26.31 19.91 -4.97
N GLN A 242 -25.39 19.05 -5.42
CA GLN A 242 -25.14 18.82 -6.85
C GLN A 242 -25.87 17.57 -7.34
N LYS A 243 -26.23 17.54 -8.63
CA LYS A 243 -26.93 16.40 -9.24
C LYS A 243 -26.07 15.13 -9.15
N GLY A 244 -26.62 14.08 -8.56
CA GLY A 244 -25.96 12.77 -8.44
C GLY A 244 -24.97 12.66 -7.27
N GLU A 245 -24.86 13.72 -6.46
CA GLU A 245 -24.13 13.67 -5.19
C GLU A 245 -24.87 12.74 -4.21
N ILE A 246 -24.13 11.89 -3.49
CA ILE A 246 -24.71 10.94 -2.54
C ILE A 246 -24.05 11.15 -1.19
N LEU A 247 -24.81 11.66 -0.24
CA LEU A 247 -24.36 11.87 1.14
C LEU A 247 -24.62 10.64 1.99
N ARG A 248 -23.72 10.40 2.93
CA ARG A 248 -23.92 9.46 4.05
C ARG A 248 -24.56 10.22 5.20
N LEU A 249 -25.78 9.84 5.55
CA LEU A 249 -26.49 10.44 6.68
C LEU A 249 -26.36 9.52 7.90
N PRO A 250 -25.81 10.00 9.02
CA PRO A 250 -25.74 9.23 10.25
C PRO A 250 -27.14 9.04 10.85
N GLY A 251 -27.35 7.92 11.52
CA GLY A 251 -28.54 7.67 12.33
C GLY A 251 -28.28 7.91 13.81
N TYR A 252 -29.33 7.73 14.60
CA TYR A 252 -29.32 7.96 16.05
C TYR A 252 -30.18 6.92 16.74
N THR A 253 -29.86 6.59 17.99
CA THR A 253 -30.73 5.81 18.88
C THR A 253 -31.33 6.68 19.98
N THR A 254 -32.42 6.22 20.60
CA THR A 254 -33.13 6.99 21.65
C THR A 254 -32.30 7.26 22.90
N ASP A 255 -31.24 6.47 23.13
CA ASP A 255 -30.26 6.67 24.19
C ASP A 255 -29.18 7.70 23.83
N GLY A 256 -29.17 8.21 22.58
CA GLY A 256 -28.27 9.24 22.11
C GLY A 256 -27.11 8.74 21.26
N ALA A 257 -26.94 7.43 21.04
CA ALA A 257 -25.79 6.92 20.29
C ALA A 257 -25.90 7.22 18.79
N ASP A 258 -24.76 7.54 18.17
CA ASP A 258 -24.64 7.68 16.71
C ASP A 258 -24.63 6.32 16.04
N LEU A 259 -25.28 6.23 14.88
CA LEU A 259 -25.30 5.06 14.02
C LEU A 259 -24.68 5.38 12.66
N TYR A 260 -23.69 4.59 12.27
CA TYR A 260 -23.09 4.66 10.93
C TYR A 260 -23.26 3.33 10.21
N LYS A 261 -23.22 3.38 8.87
CA LYS A 261 -23.25 2.19 8.03
C LYS A 261 -22.28 2.35 6.86
N ASP A 262 -21.32 1.44 6.76
CA ASP A 262 -20.39 1.40 5.63
C ASP A 262 -21.04 0.79 4.38
N HIS A 263 -20.33 0.75 3.26
CA HIS A 263 -20.89 0.18 2.03
C HIS A 263 -21.05 -1.35 2.03
N ARG A 264 -20.38 -2.07 2.94
CA ARG A 264 -20.61 -3.52 3.19
C ARG A 264 -21.85 -3.75 4.05
N GLY A 265 -22.44 -2.68 4.57
CA GLY A 265 -23.54 -2.75 5.51
C GLY A 265 -23.13 -3.10 6.93
N THR A 266 -21.83 -3.01 7.26
CA THR A 266 -21.37 -3.03 8.64
C THR A 266 -21.98 -1.83 9.35
N THR A 267 -22.60 -2.07 10.50
CA THR A 267 -23.18 -1.00 11.32
C THR A 267 -22.27 -0.69 12.49
N TYR A 268 -22.07 0.59 12.77
CA TYR A 268 -21.30 1.09 13.89
C TYR A 268 -22.25 1.86 14.79
N LYS A 269 -22.33 1.50 16.07
CA LYS A 269 -23.04 2.27 17.10
C LYS A 269 -21.99 2.91 18.02
N VAL A 270 -21.95 4.23 18.13
CA VAL A 270 -20.97 4.96 18.95
C VAL A 270 -21.69 5.75 20.04
N THR A 271 -21.29 5.56 21.29
CA THR A 271 -21.85 6.27 22.46
C THR A 271 -20.95 7.43 22.89
N ASP A 272 -21.48 8.27 23.78
CA ASP A 272 -20.83 9.46 24.34
C ASP A 272 -19.58 9.18 25.16
N ASP A 273 -19.55 8.03 25.83
CA ASP A 273 -18.37 7.53 26.52
C ASP A 273 -17.31 6.90 25.57
N GLY A 274 -17.48 7.03 24.25
CA GLY A 274 -16.54 6.53 23.25
C GLY A 274 -16.61 5.02 23.01
N LYS A 275 -17.56 4.29 23.61
CA LYS A 275 -17.77 2.88 23.26
C LYS A 275 -18.31 2.78 21.84
N MET A 276 -17.84 1.75 21.13
CA MET A 276 -18.26 1.47 19.77
C MET A 276 -18.68 0.01 19.64
N LYS A 277 -19.88 -0.24 19.10
CA LYS A 277 -20.31 -1.58 18.70
C LYS A 277 -20.31 -1.70 17.18
N VAL A 278 -19.49 -2.61 16.67
CA VAL A 278 -19.43 -2.96 15.25
C VAL A 278 -20.21 -4.25 15.03
N SER A 279 -21.14 -4.26 14.08
CA SER A 279 -21.91 -5.46 13.71
C SER A 279 -21.83 -5.69 12.21
N TYR A 280 -21.35 -6.87 11.81
CA TYR A 280 -21.26 -7.30 10.42
C TYR A 280 -22.57 -7.96 9.96
N LEU A 281 -22.77 -8.05 8.65
CA LEU A 281 -23.97 -8.67 8.06
C LEU A 281 -24.14 -10.16 8.41
N ASP A 282 -23.06 -10.87 8.71
CA ASP A 282 -23.08 -12.28 9.11
C ASP A 282 -23.44 -12.50 10.60
N GLY A 283 -23.77 -11.42 11.32
CA GLY A 283 -24.13 -11.44 12.74
C GLY A 283 -22.94 -11.51 13.69
N THR A 284 -21.71 -11.55 13.18
CA THR A 284 -20.49 -11.38 14.00
C THR A 284 -20.20 -9.90 14.22
N GLY A 285 -19.33 -9.57 15.17
CA GLY A 285 -18.94 -8.18 15.43
C GLY A 285 -18.06 -8.04 16.67
N PHE A 286 -17.92 -6.81 17.16
CA PHE A 286 -17.25 -6.54 18.44
C PHE A 286 -17.80 -5.31 19.13
N GLU A 287 -17.61 -5.24 20.45
CA GLU A 287 -17.79 -4.06 21.27
C GLU A 287 -16.42 -3.56 21.74
N ARG A 288 -16.06 -2.34 21.34
CA ARG A 288 -14.87 -1.61 21.78
C ARG A 288 -15.23 -0.71 22.96
N SER A 289 -14.45 -0.78 24.02
CA SER A 289 -14.53 0.15 25.16
C SER A 289 -13.16 0.78 25.40
N PRO A 290 -13.07 2.11 25.60
CA PRO A 290 -11.84 2.74 26.06
C PRO A 290 -11.53 2.31 27.50
N ASN A 291 -10.24 2.15 27.80
CA ASN A 291 -9.71 1.85 29.12
C ASN A 291 -9.24 3.15 29.79
N GLU A 292 -9.07 3.13 31.12
CA GLU A 292 -8.61 4.32 31.89
C GLU A 292 -7.20 4.79 31.52
N ASP A 293 -6.35 3.90 31.01
CA ASP A 293 -4.97 4.18 30.58
C ASP A 293 -4.87 4.72 29.14
N GLY A 294 -6.01 4.93 28.47
CA GLY A 294 -6.09 5.31 27.07
C GLY A 294 -6.00 4.13 26.08
N GLY A 295 -5.81 2.90 26.57
CA GLY A 295 -5.93 1.69 25.77
C GLY A 295 -7.38 1.37 25.40
N ILE A 296 -7.59 0.25 24.70
CA ILE A 296 -8.93 -0.21 24.33
C ILE A 296 -9.12 -1.70 24.57
N THR A 297 -10.33 -2.10 24.94
CA THR A 297 -10.76 -3.50 25.01
C THR A 297 -11.80 -3.77 23.92
N LYS A 298 -11.53 -4.73 23.03
CA LYS A 298 -12.48 -5.24 22.02
C LYS A 298 -13.03 -6.59 22.47
N LYS A 299 -14.34 -6.70 22.69
CA LYS A 299 -15.06 -7.95 22.98
C LYS A 299 -15.82 -8.39 21.74
N TYR A 300 -15.31 -9.42 21.07
CA TYR A 300 -15.90 -10.00 19.87
C TYR A 300 -17.08 -10.88 20.23
N PHE A 301 -18.06 -10.94 19.32
CA PHE A 301 -19.23 -11.76 19.45
C PHE A 301 -19.60 -12.45 18.13
N GLY A 302 -20.25 -13.60 18.24
CA GLY A 302 -20.86 -14.30 17.12
C GLY A 302 -21.54 -15.60 17.52
N SER A 303 -22.18 -16.24 16.55
CA SER A 303 -22.96 -17.46 16.78
C SER A 303 -22.12 -18.67 17.17
N LYS A 304 -20.82 -18.69 16.84
CA LYS A 304 -19.92 -19.81 17.14
C LYS A 304 -18.98 -19.45 18.30
N PRO A 305 -18.58 -20.41 19.14
CA PRO A 305 -17.68 -20.13 20.26
C PRO A 305 -16.41 -19.38 19.87
N GLN A 306 -15.79 -19.72 18.74
CA GLN A 306 -14.58 -19.04 18.25
C GLN A 306 -14.77 -17.59 17.82
N ASP A 307 -16.01 -17.14 17.62
CA ASP A 307 -16.31 -15.73 17.31
C ASP A 307 -16.36 -14.88 18.60
N ASN A 308 -16.30 -15.49 19.78
CA ASN A 308 -16.43 -14.84 21.08
C ASN A 308 -15.08 -14.85 21.81
N TYR A 309 -14.39 -13.71 21.76
CA TYR A 309 -13.05 -13.54 22.35
C TYR A 309 -12.82 -12.06 22.68
N THR A 310 -11.78 -11.77 23.45
CA THR A 310 -11.39 -10.45 23.91
C THR A 310 -9.96 -10.14 23.45
N VAL A 311 -9.78 -8.92 22.93
CA VAL A 311 -8.47 -8.34 22.67
C VAL A 311 -8.34 -7.07 23.49
N VAL A 312 -7.26 -6.93 24.24
CA VAL A 312 -6.90 -5.70 24.96
C VAL A 312 -5.69 -5.09 24.27
N LEU A 313 -5.80 -3.83 23.89
CA LEU A 313 -4.74 -3.02 23.31
C LEU A 313 -4.35 -1.90 24.28
N ASP A 314 -3.08 -1.55 24.32
CA ASP A 314 -2.60 -0.37 25.04
C ASP A 314 -2.92 0.93 24.27
N LYS A 315 -2.52 2.08 24.84
CA LYS A 315 -2.72 3.40 24.22
C LYS A 315 -1.97 3.59 22.89
N GLN A 316 -0.97 2.76 22.61
CA GLN A 316 -0.24 2.69 21.35
C GLN A 316 -0.91 1.75 20.33
N GLY A 317 -2.00 1.09 20.71
CA GLY A 317 -2.68 0.11 19.88
C GLY A 317 -1.98 -1.25 19.83
N LYS A 318 -1.01 -1.53 20.71
CA LYS A 318 -0.31 -2.82 20.80
C LYS A 318 -1.08 -3.77 21.71
N ILE A 319 -1.08 -5.04 21.36
CA ILE A 319 -1.73 -6.16 22.04
C ILE A 319 -1.12 -6.37 23.42
N VAL A 320 -1.92 -6.13 24.45
CA VAL A 320 -1.65 -6.49 25.85
C VAL A 320 -2.11 -7.93 26.12
N SER A 321 -3.29 -8.29 25.62
CA SER A 321 -3.80 -9.65 25.69
C SER A 321 -4.74 -9.96 24.52
N ASN A 322 -4.78 -11.23 24.15
CA ASN A 322 -5.69 -11.76 23.13
C ASN A 322 -6.04 -13.20 23.50
N ASP A 323 -7.30 -13.46 23.85
CA ASP A 323 -7.77 -14.81 24.22
C ASP A 323 -8.39 -15.57 23.03
N ARG A 324 -8.26 -15.04 21.81
CA ARG A 324 -8.76 -15.68 20.59
C ARG A 324 -8.14 -17.05 20.42
N VAL A 325 -9.01 -18.06 20.36
CA VAL A 325 -8.66 -19.39 19.88
C VAL A 325 -9.02 -19.46 18.40
N ASP A 326 -8.04 -19.74 17.54
CA ASP A 326 -8.31 -19.99 16.14
C ASP A 326 -8.53 -21.50 15.92
N PRO A 327 -9.79 -21.99 15.83
CA PRO A 327 -10.06 -23.41 15.66
C PRO A 327 -9.68 -23.93 14.28
N ALA A 328 -9.51 -23.05 13.28
CA ALA A 328 -9.07 -23.44 11.96
C ALA A 328 -7.55 -23.69 11.94
N HIS A 329 -6.82 -22.97 12.79
CA HIS A 329 -5.39 -23.16 13.01
C HIS A 329 -5.11 -24.28 14.01
N LYS A 330 -5.32 -25.52 13.58
CA LYS A 330 -4.89 -26.68 14.34
C LYS A 330 -3.37 -26.77 14.29
N PRO A 331 -2.70 -27.09 15.41
CA PRO A 331 -1.29 -27.44 15.38
C PRO A 331 -1.07 -28.55 14.36
N ALA A 332 -0.09 -28.35 13.48
CA ALA A 332 0.33 -29.36 12.54
C ALA A 332 0.80 -30.62 13.26
N GLN A 333 0.67 -31.75 12.55
CA GLN A 333 1.35 -32.97 12.93
C GLN A 333 2.85 -32.86 12.61
N ASP A 334 3.58 -33.97 12.67
CA ASP A 334 4.97 -34.00 12.24
C ASP A 334 5.11 -33.72 10.73
N LEU A 335 6.29 -33.26 10.32
CA LEU A 335 6.58 -32.86 8.95
C LEU A 335 6.36 -33.98 7.92
N ASP A 336 6.68 -35.24 8.23
CA ASP A 336 6.48 -36.36 7.31
C ASP A 336 4.98 -36.62 7.08
N THR A 337 4.19 -36.53 8.14
CA THR A 337 2.74 -36.69 8.04
C THR A 337 2.07 -35.56 7.26
N GLU A 338 2.38 -34.30 7.56
CA GLU A 338 1.80 -33.16 6.81
C GLU A 338 2.30 -33.12 5.36
N SER A 339 3.56 -33.49 5.10
CA SER A 339 4.10 -33.59 3.74
C SER A 339 3.35 -34.64 2.90
N ARG A 340 3.16 -35.86 3.42
CA ARG A 340 2.41 -36.91 2.71
C ARG A 340 0.95 -36.53 2.49
N ARG A 341 0.32 -35.89 3.47
CA ARG A 341 -1.06 -35.38 3.34
C ARG A 341 -1.14 -34.35 2.22
N LEU A 342 -0.24 -33.37 2.21
CA LEU A 342 -0.24 -32.32 1.21
C LEU A 342 0.06 -32.87 -0.20
N GLU A 343 1.02 -33.79 -0.35
CA GLU A 343 1.28 -34.47 -1.63
C GLU A 343 0.04 -35.22 -2.14
N ALA A 344 -0.68 -35.93 -1.25
CA ALA A 344 -1.89 -36.66 -1.62
C ALA A 344 -3.04 -35.73 -2.05
N LEU A 345 -3.19 -34.58 -1.39
CA LEU A 345 -4.15 -33.55 -1.76
C LEU A 345 -3.79 -32.89 -3.09
N ALA A 346 -2.52 -32.54 -3.29
CA ALA A 346 -2.02 -31.98 -4.54
C ALA A 346 -2.24 -32.94 -5.71
N GLY A 347 -2.05 -34.26 -5.49
CA GLY A 347 -2.35 -35.31 -6.47
C GLY A 347 -3.81 -35.31 -6.96
N LYS A 348 -4.75 -34.89 -6.12
CA LYS A 348 -6.19 -34.84 -6.44
C LYS A 348 -6.65 -33.45 -6.90
N GLY A 349 -6.13 -32.39 -6.28
CA GLY A 349 -6.58 -31.02 -6.43
C GLY A 349 -5.90 -30.24 -7.55
N LEU A 350 -4.66 -30.60 -7.91
CA LEU A 350 -3.94 -29.97 -9.01
C LEU A 350 -4.18 -30.76 -10.30
N GLY A 351 -4.89 -30.16 -11.25
CA GLY A 351 -5.34 -30.84 -12.46
C GLY A 351 -4.21 -31.18 -13.45
N LEU A 352 -3.18 -30.34 -13.54
CA LEU A 352 -2.13 -30.48 -14.55
C LEU A 352 -0.91 -31.23 -14.01
N LYS A 353 -0.27 -32.06 -14.87
CA LYS A 353 0.88 -32.87 -14.48
C LYS A 353 2.10 -32.02 -14.11
N ASN A 354 2.42 -31.03 -14.94
CA ASN A 354 3.52 -30.10 -14.70
C ASN A 354 3.31 -29.28 -13.41
N GLU A 355 2.08 -28.89 -13.10
CA GLU A 355 1.78 -28.21 -11.83
C GLU A 355 2.03 -29.12 -10.62
N ARG A 356 1.65 -30.40 -10.69
CA ARG A 356 1.93 -31.36 -9.61
C ARG A 356 3.43 -31.59 -9.42
N GLU A 357 4.17 -31.72 -10.52
CA GLU A 357 5.62 -31.91 -10.47
C GLU A 357 6.32 -30.68 -9.90
N GLN A 358 5.97 -29.48 -10.37
CA GLN A 358 6.52 -28.23 -9.85
C GLN A 358 6.18 -28.06 -8.36
N PHE A 359 4.92 -28.27 -7.98
CA PHE A 359 4.48 -28.16 -6.59
C PHE A 359 5.26 -29.10 -5.66
N LYS A 360 5.51 -30.34 -6.09
CA LYS A 360 6.33 -31.29 -5.33
C LYS A 360 7.79 -30.83 -5.22
N ASN A 361 8.36 -30.30 -6.29
CA ASN A 361 9.71 -29.76 -6.27
C ASN A 361 9.81 -28.55 -5.31
N ASP A 362 8.82 -27.67 -5.33
CA ASP A 362 8.74 -26.51 -4.43
C ASP A 362 8.62 -26.95 -2.97
N MET A 363 7.80 -27.97 -2.65
CA MET A 363 7.74 -28.54 -1.31
C MET A 363 9.11 -29.04 -0.82
N GLN A 364 9.83 -29.78 -1.67
CA GLN A 364 11.16 -30.30 -1.33
C GLN A 364 12.19 -29.20 -1.16
N GLU A 365 12.14 -28.17 -2.01
CA GLU A 365 13.06 -27.05 -1.91
C GLU A 365 12.75 -26.18 -0.69
N PHE A 366 11.48 -25.98 -0.33
CA PHE A 366 11.12 -25.30 0.90
C PHE A 366 11.70 -25.99 2.14
N ILE A 367 11.64 -27.34 2.22
CA ILE A 367 12.28 -28.08 3.33
C ILE A 367 13.79 -27.81 3.39
N LYS A 368 14.47 -27.77 2.23
CA LYS A 368 15.92 -27.48 2.18
C LYS A 368 16.22 -26.03 2.56
N THR A 369 15.47 -25.07 2.03
CA THR A 369 15.60 -23.64 2.33
C THR A 369 15.35 -23.40 3.82
N ALA A 370 14.29 -23.98 4.40
CA ALA A 370 13.99 -23.90 5.81
C ALA A 370 15.15 -24.40 6.68
N LYS A 371 15.72 -25.56 6.34
CA LYS A 371 16.89 -26.11 7.03
C LYS A 371 18.12 -25.21 6.93
N ARG A 372 18.41 -24.66 5.74
CA ARG A 372 19.53 -23.73 5.51
C ARG A 372 19.39 -22.44 6.31
N SER A 373 18.16 -21.96 6.44
CA SER A 373 17.79 -20.73 7.13
C SER A 373 17.53 -20.90 8.63
N GLY A 374 17.67 -22.11 9.17
CA GLY A 374 17.42 -22.40 10.58
C GLY A 374 15.94 -22.33 11.00
N LEU A 375 14.99 -22.41 10.06
CA LEU A 375 13.57 -22.49 10.38
C LEU A 375 13.25 -23.87 11.01
N PRO A 376 12.46 -23.91 12.09
CA PRO A 376 12.13 -25.18 12.74
C PRO A 376 11.20 -26.03 11.85
N GLU A 377 11.34 -27.36 11.91
CA GLU A 377 10.50 -28.28 11.12
C GLU A 377 9.00 -28.11 11.41
N SER A 378 8.64 -27.69 12.62
CA SER A 378 7.25 -27.37 12.98
C SER A 378 6.67 -26.22 12.16
N GLU A 379 7.49 -25.24 11.78
CA GLU A 379 7.06 -24.12 10.92
C GLU A 379 6.76 -24.61 9.49
N VAL A 380 7.61 -25.52 8.98
CA VAL A 380 7.41 -26.16 7.68
C VAL A 380 6.14 -27.04 7.70
N ALA A 381 5.97 -27.84 8.74
CA ALA A 381 4.79 -28.69 8.91
C ALA A 381 3.50 -27.84 9.01
N GLN A 382 3.53 -26.73 9.77
CA GLN A 382 2.39 -25.82 9.86
C GLN A 382 2.08 -25.16 8.52
N THR A 383 3.09 -24.75 7.77
CA THR A 383 2.90 -24.22 6.41
C THR A 383 2.20 -25.24 5.51
N PHE A 384 2.61 -26.51 5.54
CA PHE A 384 1.95 -27.57 4.78
C PHE A 384 0.50 -27.86 5.23
N ALA A 385 0.23 -27.76 6.53
CA ALA A 385 -1.12 -27.90 7.06
C ALA A 385 -2.05 -26.78 6.56
N GLU A 386 -1.57 -25.54 6.50
CA GLU A 386 -2.35 -24.41 5.97
C GLU A 386 -2.61 -24.52 4.46
N VAL A 387 -1.62 -24.96 3.68
CA VAL A 387 -1.84 -25.21 2.24
C VAL A 387 -2.78 -26.40 2.01
N SER A 388 -2.71 -27.43 2.87
CA SER A 388 -3.66 -28.53 2.84
C SER A 388 -5.10 -28.02 3.06
N ARG A 389 -5.31 -27.08 3.99
CA ARG A 389 -6.62 -26.45 4.25
C ARG A 389 -7.18 -25.76 3.00
N ILE A 390 -6.33 -25.12 2.19
CA ILE A 390 -6.74 -24.51 0.90
C ILE A 390 -7.22 -25.57 -0.10
N LEU A 391 -6.47 -26.67 -0.25
CA LEU A 391 -6.79 -27.73 -1.22
C LEU A 391 -7.98 -28.60 -0.77
N GLU A 392 -8.19 -28.77 0.54
CA GLU A 392 -9.32 -29.50 1.12
C GLU A 392 -10.63 -28.71 1.05
N ALA A 393 -10.54 -27.38 1.12
CA ALA A 393 -11.72 -26.54 1.03
C ALA A 393 -12.45 -26.78 -0.30
N GLY A 394 -13.77 -26.76 -0.28
CA GLY A 394 -14.62 -27.06 -1.42
C GLY A 394 -16.11 -27.00 -1.09
N GLY A 395 -16.92 -27.17 -2.13
CA GLY A 395 -18.39 -27.16 -2.04
C GLY A 395 -19.04 -25.81 -2.36
N PRO A 396 -20.39 -25.77 -2.39
CA PRO A 396 -21.14 -24.54 -2.65
C PRO A 396 -20.84 -23.46 -1.59
N GLY A 397 -20.74 -22.20 -2.03
CA GLY A 397 -20.56 -21.05 -1.13
C GLY A 397 -19.11 -20.72 -0.75
N GLN A 398 -18.12 -21.45 -1.28
CA GLN A 398 -16.71 -21.07 -1.11
C GLN A 398 -16.40 -19.76 -1.85
N PRO A 399 -15.62 -18.83 -1.26
CA PRO A 399 -15.27 -17.56 -1.90
C PRO A 399 -14.49 -17.72 -3.21
N MET A 400 -13.55 -18.68 -3.20
CA MET A 400 -12.72 -19.05 -4.35
C MET A 400 -13.20 -20.37 -4.97
N THR A 401 -12.98 -20.52 -6.28
CA THR A 401 -13.15 -21.77 -7.02
C THR A 401 -12.02 -22.76 -6.72
N SER A 402 -12.21 -24.04 -7.03
CA SER A 402 -11.15 -25.04 -6.85
C SER A 402 -9.89 -24.74 -7.67
N ARG A 403 -10.03 -24.12 -8.85
CA ARG A 403 -8.88 -23.74 -9.68
C ARG A 403 -8.10 -22.56 -9.10
N GLU A 404 -8.80 -21.55 -8.58
CA GLU A 404 -8.16 -20.43 -7.87
C GLU A 404 -7.42 -20.93 -6.63
N ARG A 405 -8.03 -21.83 -5.83
CA ARG A 405 -7.36 -22.43 -4.66
C ARG A 405 -6.12 -23.25 -5.04
N ALA A 406 -6.19 -24.02 -6.13
CA ALA A 406 -5.02 -24.75 -6.66
C ALA A 406 -3.88 -23.80 -7.06
N ARG A 407 -4.21 -22.71 -7.77
CA ARG A 407 -3.24 -21.66 -8.14
C ARG A 407 -2.63 -20.98 -6.91
N LEU A 408 -3.46 -20.68 -5.92
CA LEU A 408 -3.02 -20.08 -4.68
C LEU A 408 -2.04 -21.00 -3.94
N ALA A 409 -2.37 -22.28 -3.80
CA ALA A 409 -1.49 -23.28 -3.18
C ALA A 409 -0.13 -23.37 -3.88
N ILE A 410 -0.10 -23.39 -5.22
CA ILE A 410 1.14 -23.38 -6.01
C ILE A 410 1.96 -22.12 -5.73
N GLY A 411 1.33 -20.95 -5.71
CA GLY A 411 2.00 -19.69 -5.41
C GLY A 411 2.61 -19.67 -4.00
N ILE A 412 1.90 -20.21 -3.01
CA ILE A 412 2.38 -20.29 -1.61
C ILE A 412 3.61 -21.20 -1.50
N MET A 413 3.56 -22.41 -2.07
CA MET A 413 4.71 -23.33 -1.99
C MET A 413 5.92 -22.76 -2.70
N ARG A 414 5.74 -22.10 -3.84
CA ARG A 414 6.83 -21.41 -4.54
C ARG A 414 7.39 -20.25 -3.72
N GLY A 415 6.55 -19.40 -3.16
CA GLY A 415 6.98 -18.27 -2.32
C GLY A 415 7.75 -18.73 -1.08
N ALA A 416 7.33 -19.83 -0.46
CA ALA A 416 8.05 -20.43 0.66
C ALA A 416 9.38 -21.08 0.23
N ALA A 417 9.43 -21.71 -0.94
CA ALA A 417 10.63 -22.34 -1.48
C ALA A 417 11.71 -21.31 -1.89
N TYR A 418 11.26 -20.19 -2.49
CA TYR A 418 12.08 -19.13 -3.05
C TYR A 418 11.55 -17.75 -2.64
N PRO A 419 11.68 -17.35 -1.36
CA PRO A 419 11.19 -16.05 -0.89
C PRO A 419 11.81 -14.85 -1.61
N GLU A 420 12.95 -15.02 -2.27
CA GLU A 420 13.61 -14.01 -3.10
C GLU A 420 13.03 -13.87 -4.52
N SER A 421 12.20 -14.81 -4.97
CA SER A 421 11.62 -14.78 -6.32
C SER A 421 10.30 -14.00 -6.43
N GLY A 422 9.88 -13.36 -5.33
CA GLY A 422 8.69 -12.53 -5.29
C GLY A 422 8.88 -11.27 -6.14
N ASN A 423 7.89 -10.93 -6.95
CA ASN A 423 7.97 -9.78 -7.85
C ASN A 423 6.67 -8.98 -7.79
N GLN A 424 6.80 -7.65 -7.67
CA GLN A 424 5.65 -6.74 -7.63
C GLN A 424 4.89 -6.71 -8.97
N GLY A 425 5.55 -7.10 -10.06
CA GLY A 425 5.04 -7.06 -11.42
C GLY A 425 4.94 -5.64 -11.96
N ALA A 426 3.99 -5.41 -12.85
CA ALA A 426 3.56 -4.07 -13.26
C ALA A 426 2.72 -3.32 -12.19
N HIS A 427 2.92 -3.59 -10.90
CA HIS A 427 2.13 -3.01 -9.80
C HIS A 427 3.00 -2.22 -8.84
N ASN A 428 2.50 -1.13 -8.26
CA ASN A 428 3.19 -0.25 -7.32
C ASN A 428 3.15 -0.79 -5.87
N THR A 429 3.53 -2.06 -5.72
CA THR A 429 3.47 -2.82 -4.46
C THR A 429 4.84 -3.23 -3.93
N CYS A 430 5.94 -2.61 -4.37
CA CYS A 430 7.31 -2.91 -3.91
C CYS A 430 7.39 -3.10 -2.39
N ASN A 431 6.83 -2.18 -1.63
CA ASN A 431 6.83 -2.20 -0.16
C ASN A 431 6.07 -3.41 0.42
N MET A 432 4.93 -3.76 -0.18
CA MET A 432 4.15 -4.94 0.22
C MET A 432 4.83 -6.24 -0.20
N GLN A 433 5.55 -6.24 -1.32
CA GLN A 433 6.34 -7.39 -1.76
C GLN A 433 7.51 -7.65 -0.79
N VAL A 434 8.18 -6.60 -0.29
CA VAL A 434 9.19 -6.75 0.77
C VAL A 434 8.59 -7.43 2.01
N LEU A 435 7.40 -7.01 2.44
CA LEU A 435 6.69 -7.63 3.56
C LEU A 435 6.31 -9.09 3.29
N GLU A 436 5.82 -9.40 2.07
CA GLU A 436 5.50 -10.76 1.64
C GLU A 436 6.73 -11.67 1.69
N ASN A 437 7.83 -11.24 1.08
CA ASN A 437 9.08 -11.99 1.02
C ASN A 437 9.63 -12.21 2.43
N ARG A 438 9.59 -11.19 3.30
CA ARG A 438 9.95 -11.33 4.72
C ARG A 438 9.08 -12.37 5.42
N ALA A 439 7.76 -12.33 5.22
CA ALA A 439 6.84 -13.29 5.82
C ALA A 439 7.17 -14.72 5.37
N TYR A 440 7.44 -14.97 4.09
CA TYR A 440 7.87 -16.29 3.63
C TYR A 440 9.24 -16.73 4.19
N SER A 441 10.18 -15.80 4.39
CA SER A 441 11.50 -16.12 4.93
C SER A 441 11.52 -16.39 6.43
N ARG A 442 10.69 -15.72 7.23
CA ARG A 442 10.72 -15.80 8.71
C ARG A 442 9.54 -16.60 9.28
N GLU A 443 8.36 -16.50 8.69
CA GLU A 443 7.08 -17.01 9.24
C GLU A 443 6.16 -17.56 8.13
N PRO A 444 6.62 -18.51 7.29
CA PRO A 444 5.86 -18.98 6.13
C PRO A 444 4.50 -19.57 6.52
N SER A 445 4.35 -20.10 7.74
CA SER A 445 3.06 -20.64 8.19
C SER A 445 2.02 -19.56 8.45
N MET A 446 2.44 -18.39 8.94
CA MET A 446 1.57 -17.22 9.12
C MET A 446 1.08 -16.71 7.76
N ASN A 447 1.97 -16.60 6.78
CA ASN A 447 1.61 -16.18 5.42
C ASN A 447 0.62 -17.17 4.78
N ALA A 448 0.92 -18.48 4.87
CA ALA A 448 0.02 -19.53 4.38
C ALA A 448 -1.33 -19.51 5.09
N ARG A 449 -1.38 -19.26 6.41
CA ARG A 449 -2.61 -19.13 7.19
C ARG A 449 -3.46 -17.96 6.72
N LEU A 450 -2.87 -16.78 6.51
CA LEU A 450 -3.59 -15.60 5.99
C LEU A 450 -4.26 -15.95 4.66
N LEU A 451 -3.51 -16.53 3.74
CA LEU A 451 -4.02 -16.89 2.41
C LEU A 451 -5.07 -18.00 2.50
N ALA A 452 -4.93 -18.95 3.42
CA ALA A 452 -5.92 -19.98 3.67
C ALA A 452 -7.22 -19.44 4.29
N ASP A 453 -7.15 -18.48 5.22
CA ASP A 453 -8.33 -17.80 5.78
C ASP A 453 -9.11 -17.08 4.68
N VAL A 454 -8.42 -16.32 3.84
CA VAL A 454 -9.04 -15.60 2.72
C VAL A 454 -9.63 -16.56 1.69
N ALA A 455 -8.91 -17.62 1.33
CA ALA A 455 -9.39 -18.60 0.35
C ALA A 455 -10.63 -19.36 0.80
N THR A 456 -10.75 -19.62 2.09
CA THR A 456 -11.83 -20.45 2.67
C THR A 456 -13.00 -19.64 3.20
N THR A 457 -12.79 -18.38 3.58
CA THR A 457 -13.82 -17.56 4.23
C THR A 457 -14.01 -16.18 3.60
N GLY A 458 -13.11 -15.72 2.73
CA GLY A 458 -13.12 -14.39 2.14
C GLY A 458 -12.70 -13.30 3.12
N LYS A 459 -12.22 -13.68 4.30
CA LYS A 459 -11.75 -12.78 5.36
C LYS A 459 -10.50 -13.31 6.04
N PHE A 460 -9.73 -12.40 6.60
CA PHE A 460 -8.60 -12.64 7.49
C PHE A 460 -8.86 -11.89 8.80
N VAL A 461 -8.37 -12.40 9.91
CA VAL A 461 -8.46 -11.71 11.20
C VAL A 461 -7.05 -11.53 11.73
N ALA A 462 -6.62 -10.27 11.77
CA ALA A 462 -5.30 -9.82 12.20
C ALA A 462 -5.00 -10.19 13.67
N ALA A 463 -3.74 -10.03 14.07
CA ALA A 463 -3.28 -10.33 15.42
C ALA A 463 -3.99 -9.52 16.50
N ASP A 464 -4.38 -8.27 16.19
CA ASP A 464 -5.13 -7.37 17.09
C ASP A 464 -6.67 -7.58 17.02
N GLY A 465 -7.10 -8.63 16.31
CA GLY A 465 -8.50 -8.97 16.09
C GLY A 465 -9.17 -8.23 14.93
N THR A 466 -8.49 -7.28 14.26
CA THR A 466 -9.06 -6.55 13.12
C THR A 466 -9.54 -7.52 12.04
N VAL A 467 -10.81 -7.43 11.65
CA VAL A 467 -11.45 -8.36 10.71
C VAL A 467 -11.40 -7.80 9.29
N VAL A 468 -10.40 -8.22 8.53
CA VAL A 468 -10.20 -7.85 7.13
C VAL A 468 -11.10 -8.70 6.25
N ARG A 469 -12.13 -8.11 5.65
CA ARG A 469 -12.95 -8.79 4.63
C ARG A 469 -12.51 -8.31 3.25
N LEU A 470 -12.45 -9.20 2.27
CA LEU A 470 -12.18 -8.82 0.87
C LEU A 470 -13.47 -8.85 0.06
N GLU A 471 -13.55 -7.99 -0.97
CA GLU A 471 -14.68 -8.07 -1.90
C GLU A 471 -14.51 -9.28 -2.82
N PRO A 472 -15.62 -9.90 -3.28
CA PRO A 472 -15.55 -11.02 -4.23
C PRO A 472 -14.76 -10.71 -5.51
N ALA A 473 -14.67 -9.44 -5.91
CA ALA A 473 -13.88 -8.99 -7.05
C ALA A 473 -12.37 -9.02 -6.77
N ASP A 474 -11.94 -8.67 -5.55
CA ASP A 474 -10.53 -8.68 -5.14
C ASP A 474 -9.97 -10.10 -5.03
N LEU A 475 -10.85 -11.08 -4.79
CA LEU A 475 -10.51 -12.50 -4.75
C LEU A 475 -10.24 -13.08 -6.15
N ARG A 476 -10.50 -12.37 -7.24
CA ARG A 476 -10.25 -12.89 -8.59
C ARG A 476 -8.82 -12.58 -9.02
N ALA A 477 -8.22 -13.48 -9.78
CA ALA A 477 -6.92 -13.21 -10.37
C ALA A 477 -7.05 -12.11 -11.43
N HIS A 478 -6.23 -11.06 -11.33
CA HIS A 478 -6.21 -9.93 -12.26
C HIS A 478 -4.84 -9.79 -12.93
N GLY A 479 -4.83 -9.39 -14.20
CA GLY A 479 -3.60 -9.13 -14.95
C GLY A 479 -2.60 -10.28 -14.85
N GLU A 480 -1.39 -9.94 -14.40
CA GLU A 480 -0.28 -10.87 -14.17
C GLU A 480 -0.60 -12.03 -13.22
N GLY A 481 -1.37 -11.78 -12.16
CA GLY A 481 -1.75 -12.80 -11.18
C GLY A 481 -2.57 -13.95 -11.80
N ALA A 482 -3.16 -13.77 -12.99
CA ALA A 482 -3.93 -14.81 -13.65
C ALA A 482 -3.07 -15.95 -14.24
N THR A 483 -1.79 -15.70 -14.53
CA THR A 483 -0.93 -16.66 -15.24
C THR A 483 -0.17 -17.59 -14.29
N ASN A 484 0.07 -17.18 -13.05
CA ASN A 484 0.96 -17.90 -12.12
C ASN A 484 2.30 -18.26 -12.82
N PRO A 485 3.05 -17.22 -13.22
CA PRO A 485 4.24 -17.35 -14.08
C PRO A 485 5.27 -18.30 -13.47
N THR A 486 6.14 -18.90 -14.27
CA THR A 486 7.25 -19.67 -13.69
C THR A 486 8.27 -18.75 -12.99
N ARG A 487 9.19 -19.34 -12.20
CA ARG A 487 10.21 -18.57 -11.49
C ARG A 487 11.02 -17.71 -12.48
N GLY A 488 11.30 -16.46 -12.11
CA GLY A 488 12.18 -15.57 -12.88
C GLY A 488 11.52 -14.82 -14.03
N GLU A 489 10.20 -14.99 -14.24
CA GLU A 489 9.46 -14.29 -15.31
C GLU A 489 9.11 -12.84 -14.98
N ASN A 490 9.57 -12.29 -13.85
CA ASN A 490 9.30 -10.91 -13.40
C ASN A 490 7.81 -10.51 -13.37
N VAL A 491 6.94 -11.45 -12.98
CA VAL A 491 5.49 -11.29 -13.02
C VAL A 491 4.91 -11.65 -11.64
N ARG A 492 3.91 -10.88 -11.19
CA ARG A 492 3.27 -11.10 -9.89
C ARG A 492 2.47 -12.41 -9.88
N SER A 493 2.60 -13.20 -8.81
CA SER A 493 1.81 -14.42 -8.62
C SER A 493 0.40 -14.14 -8.10
N TYR A 494 -0.53 -15.08 -8.27
CA TYR A 494 -1.87 -14.96 -7.66
C TYR A 494 -1.79 -14.92 -6.12
N ALA A 495 -0.87 -15.68 -5.52
CA ALA A 495 -0.66 -15.65 -4.07
C ALA A 495 -0.20 -14.27 -3.60
N SER A 496 0.73 -13.66 -4.33
CA SER A 496 1.23 -12.31 -4.05
C SER A 496 0.12 -11.26 -4.18
N GLN A 497 -0.73 -11.36 -5.21
CA GLN A 497 -1.89 -10.48 -5.33
C GLN A 497 -2.80 -10.58 -4.10
N ILE A 498 -3.20 -11.79 -3.70
CA ILE A 498 -4.11 -11.99 -2.56
C ILE A 498 -3.44 -11.54 -1.25
N PHE A 499 -2.16 -11.82 -1.06
CA PHE A 499 -1.40 -11.37 0.10
C PHE A 499 -1.38 -9.84 0.18
N GLN A 500 -0.91 -9.17 -0.85
CA GLN A 500 -0.73 -7.71 -0.87
C GLN A 500 -2.05 -6.97 -0.71
N VAL A 501 -3.13 -7.45 -1.36
CA VAL A 501 -4.47 -6.86 -1.17
C VAL A 501 -4.96 -7.05 0.25
N THR A 502 -4.75 -8.22 0.85
CA THR A 502 -5.14 -8.49 2.24
C THR A 502 -4.33 -7.63 3.22
N ALA A 503 -3.01 -7.57 3.05
CA ALA A 503 -2.09 -6.81 3.88
C ALA A 503 -2.43 -5.30 3.85
N GLY A 504 -2.60 -4.73 2.65
CA GLY A 504 -3.02 -3.33 2.51
C GLY A 504 -4.37 -3.06 3.17
N ASN A 505 -5.34 -3.97 3.05
CA ASN A 505 -6.63 -3.82 3.74
C ASN A 505 -6.58 -4.06 5.25
N ALA A 506 -5.57 -4.75 5.79
CA ALA A 506 -5.38 -4.84 7.24
C ALA A 506 -5.15 -3.44 7.83
N PHE A 507 -4.23 -2.68 7.24
CA PHE A 507 -3.97 -1.29 7.60
C PHE A 507 -5.24 -0.42 7.44
N HIS A 508 -5.85 -0.41 6.25
CA HIS A 508 -7.01 0.46 6.00
C HIS A 508 -8.22 0.11 6.87
N THR A 509 -8.45 -1.17 7.16
CA THR A 509 -9.53 -1.57 8.07
C THR A 509 -9.25 -1.06 9.49
N ARG A 510 -8.00 -1.18 9.97
CA ARG A 510 -7.60 -0.67 11.28
C ARG A 510 -7.76 0.85 11.39
N GLU A 511 -7.35 1.58 10.35
CA GLU A 511 -7.54 3.03 10.25
C GLU A 511 -9.03 3.42 10.25
N ASN A 512 -9.85 2.72 9.47
CA ASN A 512 -11.28 2.98 9.39
C ASN A 512 -11.96 2.79 10.75
N GLU A 513 -11.61 1.73 11.49
CA GLU A 513 -12.11 1.46 12.84
C GLU A 513 -11.64 2.50 13.87
N GLY A 514 -10.48 3.13 13.67
CA GLY A 514 -9.94 4.15 14.58
C GLY A 514 -10.70 5.48 14.56
N LYS A 515 -11.42 5.79 13.48
CA LYS A 515 -12.07 7.09 13.25
C LYS A 515 -13.53 7.11 13.73
N VAL A 516 -14.00 8.29 14.13
CA VAL A 516 -15.42 8.57 14.37
C VAL A 516 -15.76 9.88 13.63
N PRO A 517 -16.62 9.86 12.59
CA PRO A 517 -17.26 8.68 12.00
C PRO A 517 -16.25 7.67 11.44
N PRO A 518 -16.60 6.37 11.40
CA PRO A 518 -15.72 5.34 10.87
C PRO A 518 -15.42 5.58 9.39
N GLY A 519 -14.17 5.30 9.00
CA GLY A 519 -13.74 5.38 7.61
C GLY A 519 -14.35 4.27 6.74
N ASP A 520 -14.22 4.40 5.42
CA ASP A 520 -14.58 3.33 4.47
C ASP A 520 -13.62 3.33 3.28
N THR A 521 -12.32 3.44 3.59
CA THR A 521 -11.23 3.36 2.62
C THR A 521 -10.80 1.91 2.43
N ARG A 522 -10.54 1.49 1.19
CA ARG A 522 -10.09 0.13 0.88
C ARG A 522 -9.09 0.08 -0.24
N TYR A 523 -8.17 -0.85 -0.14
CA TYR A 523 -7.27 -1.17 -1.22
C TYR A 523 -7.88 -2.28 -2.08
N ALA A 524 -7.88 -2.10 -3.40
CA ALA A 524 -8.47 -3.04 -4.32
C ALA A 524 -7.55 -3.24 -5.52
N GLN A 525 -7.60 -4.44 -6.09
CA GLN A 525 -6.98 -4.74 -7.38
C GLN A 525 -8.09 -4.99 -8.39
N VAL A 526 -8.11 -4.20 -9.45
CA VAL A 526 -9.06 -4.32 -10.55
C VAL A 526 -8.31 -4.59 -11.86
N LYS A 527 -9.07 -4.94 -12.90
CA LYS A 527 -8.54 -5.05 -14.25
C LYS A 527 -7.97 -3.68 -14.71
N PRO A 528 -6.71 -3.62 -15.15
CA PRO A 528 -6.14 -2.44 -15.80
C PRO A 528 -7.03 -1.89 -16.92
N SER A 529 -7.23 -0.57 -16.95
CA SER A 529 -7.94 0.12 -18.03
C SER A 529 -7.04 0.54 -19.19
N GLY A 530 -5.72 0.31 -19.09
CA GLY A 530 -4.73 0.71 -20.09
C GLY A 530 -3.29 0.35 -19.67
N PRO A 531 -2.29 0.62 -20.53
CA PRO A 531 -0.91 0.17 -20.32
C PRO A 531 -0.20 0.85 -19.14
N THR A 532 -0.61 2.06 -18.77
CA THR A 532 -0.06 2.81 -17.62
C THR A 532 -0.87 2.60 -16.33
N ASP A 533 -1.96 1.83 -16.41
CA ASP A 533 -2.80 1.56 -15.26
C ASP A 533 -2.39 0.23 -14.63
N THR A 534 -1.83 0.29 -13.43
CA THR A 534 -1.44 -0.92 -12.67
C THR A 534 -2.64 -1.73 -12.19
N GLY A 535 -3.86 -1.22 -12.35
CA GLY A 535 -5.08 -1.82 -11.83
C GLY A 535 -5.26 -1.67 -10.32
N GLU A 536 -4.33 -1.05 -9.61
CA GLU A 536 -4.42 -0.78 -8.18
C GLU A 536 -5.33 0.42 -7.90
N ARG A 537 -6.17 0.31 -6.89
CA ARG A 537 -7.08 1.38 -6.47
C ARG A 537 -7.09 1.50 -4.96
N LEU A 538 -6.97 2.73 -4.48
CA LEU A 538 -7.47 3.09 -3.16
C LEU A 538 -8.87 3.66 -3.33
N ILE A 539 -9.87 2.91 -2.86
CA ILE A 539 -11.28 3.24 -3.00
C ILE A 539 -11.78 3.81 -1.68
N ASP A 540 -12.09 5.10 -1.67
CA ASP A 540 -12.78 5.73 -0.54
C ASP A 540 -14.27 5.83 -0.84
N TYR A 541 -15.05 4.96 -0.21
CA TYR A 541 -16.50 4.92 -0.39
C TYR A 541 -17.22 6.07 0.34
N ASN A 542 -16.52 6.90 1.12
CA ASN A 542 -17.06 8.14 1.67
C ASN A 542 -17.15 9.26 0.62
N LYS A 543 -16.40 9.19 -0.49
CA LYS A 543 -16.36 10.27 -1.49
C LYS A 543 -17.45 10.17 -2.57
N THR A 544 -17.79 8.97 -3.04
CA THR A 544 -18.90 8.79 -3.99
C THR A 544 -19.54 7.41 -3.79
N ALA A 545 -20.78 7.21 -4.27
CA ALA A 545 -21.40 5.88 -4.25
C ALA A 545 -20.64 4.81 -5.06
N MET A 546 -19.76 5.24 -5.98
CA MET A 546 -18.88 4.38 -6.79
C MET A 546 -17.44 4.33 -6.26
N GLY A 547 -17.15 5.02 -5.15
CA GLY A 547 -15.83 5.26 -4.59
C GLY A 547 -14.98 6.21 -5.44
N ASP A 548 -14.21 7.10 -4.79
CA ASP A 548 -13.11 7.76 -5.50
C ASP A 548 -12.06 6.69 -5.82
N LYS A 549 -11.78 6.49 -7.10
CA LYS A 549 -10.82 5.52 -7.59
C LYS A 549 -9.53 6.27 -7.89
N SER A 550 -8.85 6.76 -6.85
CA SER A 550 -7.50 7.26 -7.06
C SER A 550 -6.67 6.10 -7.60
N LYS A 551 -6.21 6.23 -8.85
CA LYS A 551 -5.27 5.28 -9.44
C LYS A 551 -3.98 5.34 -8.64
N GLY A 552 -3.37 4.19 -8.41
CA GLY A 552 -2.07 4.11 -7.76
C GLY A 552 -2.12 3.41 -6.41
N THR A 553 -1.00 3.53 -5.73
CA THR A 553 -0.45 2.70 -4.65
C THR A 553 -1.43 2.31 -3.55
N PRO A 554 -1.06 1.37 -2.65
CA PRO A 554 -1.81 1.09 -1.43
C PRO A 554 -2.04 2.28 -0.46
N GLY A 555 -1.64 3.51 -0.82
CA GLY A 555 -1.83 4.71 -0.01
C GLY A 555 -1.01 4.67 1.27
N GLY A 556 -1.63 5.04 2.40
CA GLY A 556 -1.00 5.03 3.73
C GLY A 556 -0.33 3.69 4.08
N ALA A 557 -0.88 2.57 3.62
CA ALA A 557 -0.33 1.23 3.86
C ALA A 557 1.04 1.01 3.19
N ALA A 558 1.36 1.75 2.12
CA ALA A 558 2.64 1.69 1.44
C ALA A 558 3.68 2.66 2.02
N THR A 559 3.35 3.46 3.05
CA THR A 559 4.35 4.29 3.74
C THR A 559 5.26 3.42 4.62
N VAL A 560 6.42 3.94 5.03
CA VAL A 560 7.32 3.26 5.98
C VAL A 560 6.56 2.85 7.24
N MET A 561 5.77 3.78 7.78
CA MET A 561 4.91 3.54 8.93
C MET A 561 3.83 2.50 8.66
N GLY A 562 3.14 2.63 7.53
CA GLY A 562 2.09 1.70 7.13
C GLY A 562 2.59 0.27 6.99
N ILE A 563 3.81 0.06 6.49
CA ILE A 563 4.39 -1.30 6.37
C ILE A 563 4.76 -1.89 7.72
N ASN A 564 5.41 -1.14 8.60
CA ASN A 564 5.75 -1.63 9.94
C ASN A 564 4.48 -1.95 10.74
N GLU A 565 3.45 -1.11 10.63
CA GLU A 565 2.15 -1.38 11.24
C GLU A 565 1.45 -2.60 10.60
N THR A 566 1.47 -2.71 9.27
CA THR A 566 0.89 -3.87 8.59
C THR A 566 1.57 -5.14 9.06
N ALA A 567 2.90 -5.16 9.14
CA ALA A 567 3.64 -6.30 9.66
C ALA A 567 3.20 -6.68 11.08
N TYR A 568 3.07 -5.69 11.96
CA TYR A 568 2.54 -5.87 13.31
C TYR A 568 1.12 -6.45 13.31
N LEU A 569 0.23 -5.97 12.45
CA LEU A 569 -1.13 -6.50 12.32
C LEU A 569 -1.13 -7.96 11.85
N LEU A 570 -0.19 -8.35 10.98
CA LEU A 570 -0.10 -9.71 10.46
C LEU A 570 0.40 -10.72 11.50
N ASN A 571 1.46 -10.38 12.26
CA ASN A 571 2.14 -11.34 13.15
C ASN A 571 2.04 -11.04 14.65
N GLY A 572 1.55 -9.87 15.04
CA GLY A 572 1.44 -9.42 16.43
C GLY A 572 2.77 -9.12 17.12
N LYS A 573 3.88 -9.09 16.37
CA LYS A 573 5.23 -8.88 16.89
C LYS A 573 5.68 -7.46 16.62
N ASP A 574 6.14 -6.81 17.67
CA ASP A 574 6.70 -5.46 17.57
C ASP A 574 8.15 -5.56 17.07
N GLU A 575 8.32 -5.38 15.77
CA GLU A 575 9.61 -5.44 15.08
C GLU A 575 9.89 -4.07 14.45
N SER A 576 10.75 -3.26 15.05
CA SER A 576 11.09 -1.91 14.58
C SER A 576 12.00 -1.88 13.34
N ASN A 577 12.45 -3.05 12.88
CA ASN A 577 13.35 -3.19 11.72
C ASN A 577 12.71 -3.97 10.55
N VAL A 578 11.37 -4.01 10.48
CA VAL A 578 10.70 -4.60 9.31
C VAL A 578 10.99 -3.76 8.08
N PHE A 579 10.84 -2.44 8.20
CA PHE A 579 11.07 -1.50 7.12
C PHE A 579 11.69 -0.22 7.66
N ILE A 580 12.86 0.15 7.17
CA ILE A 580 13.58 1.35 7.59
C ILE A 580 13.76 2.33 6.42
N ALA A 581 13.93 3.61 6.73
CA ALA A 581 14.15 4.65 5.73
C ALA A 581 15.15 5.69 6.24
N SER A 582 15.80 6.41 5.33
CA SER A 582 16.57 7.59 5.73
C SER A 582 15.62 8.72 6.12
N ASP A 583 16.11 9.65 6.94
CA ASP A 583 15.41 10.90 7.22
C ASP A 583 15.17 11.77 5.97
N ASP A 584 15.91 11.54 4.88
CA ASP A 584 15.72 12.20 3.59
C ASP A 584 14.51 11.67 2.78
N VAL A 585 13.91 10.53 3.18
CA VAL A 585 12.70 9.98 2.51
C VAL A 585 11.43 10.78 2.82
N GLY A 586 11.47 11.70 3.79
CA GLY A 586 10.44 12.74 3.97
C GLY A 586 9.18 12.29 4.71
N ASP A 587 9.30 11.30 5.59
CA ASP A 587 8.26 11.00 6.58
C ASP A 587 8.71 11.54 7.93
N ASP A 588 8.56 12.85 8.17
CA ASP A 588 9.01 13.49 9.43
C ASP A 588 8.25 12.97 10.66
N LYS A 589 7.19 12.19 10.42
CA LYS A 589 6.41 11.51 11.46
C LYS A 589 6.92 10.10 11.72
N ALA A 590 7.84 9.58 10.92
CA ALA A 590 8.42 8.28 11.15
C ALA A 590 9.27 8.30 12.44
N PRO A 591 8.98 7.42 13.42
CA PRO A 591 9.75 7.30 14.64
C PRO A 591 11.25 7.07 14.39
N LYS A 592 12.08 7.52 15.34
CA LYS A 592 13.55 7.41 15.28
C LYS A 592 14.03 5.95 15.23
N ASP A 593 13.23 5.00 15.69
CA ASP A 593 13.56 3.58 15.65
C ASP A 593 13.37 2.95 14.27
N VAL A 594 12.61 3.57 13.36
CA VAL A 594 12.47 3.12 11.96
C VAL A 594 13.20 4.02 10.96
N THR A 595 13.77 5.14 11.40
CA THR A 595 14.57 6.06 10.56
C THR A 595 16.06 6.00 10.88
N PHE A 596 16.91 6.36 9.92
CA PHE A 596 18.35 6.54 10.14
C PHE A 596 18.86 7.83 9.49
N THR A 597 19.93 8.41 10.03
CA THR A 597 20.46 9.73 9.60
C THR A 597 21.86 9.69 9.01
N SER A 598 22.53 8.53 9.03
CA SER A 598 23.88 8.38 8.51
C SER A 598 24.15 6.96 8.02
N ALA A 599 25.21 6.81 7.21
CA ALA A 599 25.68 5.50 6.79
C ALA A 599 26.11 4.62 7.98
N GLN A 600 26.71 5.21 9.02
CA GLN A 600 27.10 4.47 10.22
C GLN A 600 25.87 3.97 10.99
N ASP A 601 24.84 4.79 11.13
CA ASP A 601 23.56 4.39 11.74
C ASP A 601 22.91 3.23 10.94
N LEU A 602 22.96 3.29 9.61
CA LEU A 602 22.54 2.16 8.77
C LEU A 602 23.39 0.90 9.05
N ILE A 603 24.72 1.00 9.09
CA ILE A 603 25.62 -0.11 9.43
C ILE A 603 25.28 -0.72 10.78
N ASP A 604 25.07 0.10 11.80
CA ASP A 604 24.77 -0.34 13.16
C ASP A 604 23.44 -1.13 13.20
N ARG A 605 22.43 -0.65 12.48
CA ARG A 605 21.12 -1.32 12.34
C ARG A 605 21.21 -2.63 11.59
N LEU A 606 21.95 -2.68 10.48
CA LEU A 606 22.14 -3.92 9.72
C LEU A 606 22.96 -4.94 10.52
N THR A 607 23.96 -4.49 11.28
CA THR A 607 24.73 -5.33 12.20
C THR A 607 23.84 -5.93 13.28
N ALA A 608 22.98 -5.12 13.90
CA ALA A 608 22.02 -5.58 14.89
C ALA A 608 21.04 -6.61 14.31
N ALA A 609 20.52 -6.37 13.10
CA ALA A 609 19.63 -7.30 12.41
C ALA A 609 20.31 -8.65 12.09
N THR A 610 21.58 -8.64 11.67
CA THR A 610 22.36 -9.86 11.47
C THR A 610 22.56 -10.65 12.77
N ALA A 611 22.69 -9.96 13.90
CA ALA A 611 22.88 -10.59 15.21
C ALA A 611 21.62 -11.30 15.77
N GLU A 612 20.42 -11.07 15.20
CA GLU A 612 19.17 -11.72 15.63
C GLU A 612 19.15 -13.25 15.43
N GLY A 613 20.10 -13.81 14.66
CA GLY A 613 20.20 -15.24 14.40
C GLY A 613 19.05 -15.82 13.55
N LYS A 614 18.23 -14.95 12.96
CA LYS A 614 17.17 -15.27 11.99
C LYS A 614 17.62 -14.89 10.59
N PRO A 615 16.98 -15.40 9.53
CA PRO A 615 17.19 -14.88 8.18
C PRO A 615 17.01 -13.37 8.16
N MET A 616 18.06 -12.65 7.77
CA MET A 616 18.03 -11.21 7.65
C MET A 616 17.00 -10.83 6.59
N SER A 617 16.16 -9.84 6.90
CA SER A 617 15.05 -9.48 6.01
C SER A 617 14.59 -8.05 6.29
N VAL A 618 15.47 -7.09 6.12
CA VAL A 618 15.19 -5.68 6.42
C VAL A 618 14.69 -4.98 5.15
N GLY A 619 13.50 -4.41 5.18
CA GLY A 619 13.01 -3.54 4.11
C GLY A 619 13.71 -2.19 4.16
N LEU A 620 14.05 -1.65 3.00
CA LEU A 620 14.70 -0.35 2.87
C LEU A 620 14.03 0.49 1.78
N ALA A 621 13.59 1.70 2.13
CA ALA A 621 13.22 2.71 1.14
C ALA A 621 14.46 3.25 0.43
N VAL A 622 14.43 3.23 -0.90
CA VAL A 622 15.49 3.75 -1.76
C VAL A 622 14.88 4.59 -2.88
N PHE A 623 15.72 5.37 -3.55
CA PHE A 623 15.35 6.06 -4.77
C PHE A 623 15.88 5.28 -5.98
N SER A 624 14.97 4.85 -6.85
CA SER A 624 15.24 4.08 -8.07
C SER A 624 16.19 4.79 -9.03
N TYR A 625 16.19 6.12 -8.97
CA TYR A 625 17.09 6.94 -9.75
C TYR A 625 18.39 7.27 -9.03
N ALA A 626 18.61 6.87 -7.78
CA ALA A 626 19.93 6.96 -7.18
C ALA A 626 20.80 5.78 -7.60
N GLU A 627 22.12 5.96 -7.59
CA GLU A 627 23.02 4.81 -7.78
C GLU A 627 22.90 3.86 -6.57
N PRO A 628 23.04 2.54 -6.77
CA PRO A 628 23.35 1.84 -8.02
C PRO A 628 22.12 1.38 -8.82
N PHE A 629 20.93 1.90 -8.51
CA PHE A 629 19.66 1.50 -9.16
C PHE A 629 19.45 2.23 -10.49
N TYR A 630 20.02 3.42 -10.66
CA TYR A 630 19.87 4.18 -11.90
C TYR A 630 20.38 3.44 -13.13
N ASP A 631 21.51 2.74 -13.03
CA ASP A 631 22.02 1.89 -14.12
C ASP A 631 21.03 0.83 -14.57
N LEU A 632 20.26 0.27 -13.63
CA LEU A 632 19.18 -0.66 -13.95
C LEU A 632 18.05 0.05 -14.69
N MET A 633 17.60 1.21 -14.20
CA MET A 633 16.56 2.00 -14.86
C MET A 633 16.97 2.41 -16.29
N LYS A 634 18.26 2.69 -16.51
CA LYS A 634 18.84 2.96 -17.82
C LYS A 634 18.79 1.75 -18.74
N GLN A 635 19.11 0.56 -18.24
CA GLN A 635 19.09 -0.68 -19.04
C GLN A 635 17.69 -1.05 -19.53
N ILE A 636 16.66 -0.80 -18.71
CA ILE A 636 15.26 -1.11 -19.06
C ILE A 636 14.54 0.06 -19.78
N GLY A 637 15.24 1.17 -20.04
CA GLY A 637 14.67 2.35 -20.70
C GLY A 637 13.57 3.04 -19.89
N ALA A 638 13.67 2.99 -18.55
CA ALA A 638 12.70 3.55 -17.62
C ALA A 638 13.24 4.79 -16.88
N THR A 639 14.21 5.50 -17.47
CA THR A 639 14.68 6.77 -16.89
C THR A 639 13.69 7.89 -17.20
N PRO A 640 13.64 8.97 -16.41
CA PRO A 640 12.76 10.12 -16.69
C PRO A 640 13.14 10.86 -17.99
N PHE A 641 14.27 10.50 -18.61
CA PHE A 641 14.73 11.01 -19.90
C PHE A 641 14.26 10.16 -21.10
N ASP A 642 13.70 8.96 -20.86
CA ASP A 642 13.20 8.05 -21.91
C ASP A 642 11.71 8.24 -22.23
N GLY A 643 10.96 8.95 -21.36
CA GLY A 643 9.52 9.15 -21.46
C GLY A 643 9.12 10.63 -21.37
N SER A 644 8.07 10.93 -20.60
CA SER A 644 7.76 12.32 -20.25
C SER A 644 8.81 12.85 -19.28
N SER A 645 9.55 13.87 -19.68
CA SER A 645 10.44 14.60 -18.75
C SER A 645 9.67 15.59 -17.88
N SER A 646 8.47 15.20 -17.41
CA SER A 646 7.68 16.00 -16.49
C SER A 646 8.31 15.98 -15.09
N VAL A 647 8.05 17.02 -14.30
CA VAL A 647 8.46 17.08 -12.89
C VAL A 647 8.01 15.82 -12.14
N GLU A 648 6.77 15.38 -12.38
CA GLU A 648 6.22 14.18 -11.76
C GLU A 648 7.05 12.93 -12.07
N SER A 649 7.49 12.73 -13.32
CA SER A 649 8.33 11.58 -13.68
C SER A 649 9.69 11.57 -12.96
N PHE A 650 10.28 12.73 -12.68
CA PHE A 650 11.52 12.81 -11.89
C PHE A 650 11.30 12.60 -10.39
N MET A 651 10.08 12.87 -9.89
CA MET A 651 9.71 12.75 -8.48
C MET A 651 9.12 11.37 -8.13
N GLN A 652 8.69 10.59 -9.12
CA GLN A 652 8.20 9.21 -8.97
C GLN A 652 9.37 8.21 -8.87
N ASP A 653 10.34 8.49 -8.02
CA ASP A 653 11.56 7.70 -7.89
C ASP A 653 11.59 6.78 -6.66
N GLY A 654 10.55 6.80 -5.83
CA GLY A 654 10.46 5.92 -4.65
C GLY A 654 10.43 4.43 -5.01
N HIS A 655 11.27 3.64 -4.35
CA HIS A 655 11.32 2.18 -4.47
C HIS A 655 11.62 1.53 -3.12
N ALA A 656 11.42 0.22 -3.02
CA ALA A 656 11.89 -0.55 -1.89
C ALA A 656 12.60 -1.83 -2.27
N VAL A 657 13.60 -2.13 -1.47
CA VAL A 657 14.41 -3.34 -1.58
C VAL A 657 14.41 -4.08 -0.26
N ARG A 658 14.74 -5.36 -0.32
CA ARG A 658 14.89 -6.21 0.87
C ARG A 658 16.36 -6.56 1.04
N ILE A 659 16.93 -6.21 2.18
CA ILE A 659 18.28 -6.62 2.57
C ILE A 659 18.18 -8.02 3.17
N VAL A 660 18.82 -8.99 2.50
CA VAL A 660 18.78 -10.42 2.85
C VAL A 660 20.08 -10.92 3.49
N GLY A 661 21.11 -10.08 3.53
CA GLY A 661 22.37 -10.36 4.20
C GLY A 661 23.24 -9.11 4.31
N PHE A 662 24.07 -9.06 5.34
CA PHE A 662 25.02 -7.98 5.56
C PHE A 662 26.28 -8.52 6.25
N ASP A 663 27.44 -8.23 5.68
CA ASP A 663 28.73 -8.56 6.27
C ASP A 663 29.34 -7.29 6.93
N PRO A 664 29.35 -7.19 8.27
CA PRO A 664 29.86 -6.01 8.96
C PRO A 664 31.38 -5.84 8.80
N LYS A 665 32.12 -6.88 8.39
CA LYS A 665 33.58 -6.77 8.17
C LYS A 665 33.91 -6.08 6.87
N THR A 666 33.14 -6.37 5.82
CA THR A 666 33.36 -5.83 4.48
C THR A 666 32.47 -4.64 4.17
N GLY A 667 31.40 -4.42 4.95
CA GLY A 667 30.41 -3.39 4.68
C GLY A 667 29.50 -3.72 3.49
N MET A 668 29.44 -4.98 3.08
CA MET A 668 28.71 -5.40 1.89
C MET A 668 27.30 -5.92 2.23
N ALA A 669 26.29 -5.39 1.55
CA ALA A 669 24.88 -5.75 1.70
C ALA A 669 24.35 -6.54 0.49
N GLN A 670 23.65 -7.64 0.76
CA GLN A 670 22.95 -8.46 -0.24
C GLN A 670 21.51 -7.99 -0.35
N LEU A 671 21.07 -7.68 -1.57
CA LEU A 671 19.72 -7.15 -1.82
C LEU A 671 18.92 -8.08 -2.72
N ASP A 672 17.67 -8.27 -2.35
CA ASP A 672 16.58 -8.78 -3.18
C ASP A 672 15.75 -7.59 -3.67
N ASN A 673 15.61 -7.49 -4.99
CA ASN A 673 14.93 -6.41 -5.68
C ASN A 673 13.55 -6.84 -6.18
N GLN A 674 12.55 -6.00 -5.93
CA GLN A 674 11.15 -6.33 -6.23
C GLN A 674 10.78 -6.23 -7.72
N TRP A 675 11.76 -5.88 -8.57
CA TRP A 675 11.70 -5.98 -10.03
C TRP A 675 12.34 -7.27 -10.59
N GLY A 676 12.58 -8.26 -9.72
CA GLY A 676 12.80 -9.66 -10.08
C GLY A 676 14.25 -10.11 -10.09
N ASP A 677 14.44 -11.44 -10.15
CA ASP A 677 15.68 -12.14 -9.82
C ASP A 677 16.91 -11.65 -10.61
N VAL A 678 16.72 -11.19 -11.85
CA VAL A 678 17.83 -10.68 -12.69
C VAL A 678 18.40 -9.35 -12.19
N ASN A 679 17.61 -8.62 -11.40
CA ASN A 679 17.91 -7.31 -10.84
C ASN A 679 18.36 -7.41 -9.38
N ASP A 680 18.40 -8.63 -8.84
CA ASP A 680 18.90 -8.90 -7.51
C ASP A 680 20.40 -8.64 -7.41
N ARG A 681 20.80 -8.25 -6.21
CA ARG A 681 22.19 -8.01 -5.82
C ARG A 681 22.60 -9.00 -4.73
N VAL A 682 21.95 -10.15 -4.67
CA VAL A 682 22.28 -11.25 -3.73
C VAL A 682 23.66 -11.85 -4.03
N SER A 683 23.95 -12.09 -5.31
CA SER A 683 25.24 -12.62 -5.78
C SER A 683 26.30 -11.55 -6.04
N LYS A 684 25.87 -10.28 -6.11
CA LYS A 684 26.72 -9.10 -6.31
C LYS A 684 26.38 -8.06 -5.23
N PRO A 685 26.81 -8.30 -3.97
CA PRO A 685 26.53 -7.39 -2.87
C PRO A 685 26.97 -5.95 -3.20
N ILE A 686 26.32 -4.98 -2.58
CA ILE A 686 26.61 -3.55 -2.75
C ILE A 686 27.25 -3.02 -1.47
N ASP A 687 28.17 -2.05 -1.59
CA ASP A 687 28.74 -1.35 -0.46
C ASP A 687 27.66 -0.56 0.30
N VAL A 688 27.66 -0.64 1.63
CA VAL A 688 26.63 0.00 2.47
C VAL A 688 26.60 1.52 2.34
N TYR A 689 27.71 2.17 1.96
CA TYR A 689 27.72 3.60 1.68
C TYR A 689 27.03 3.92 0.35
N ASP A 690 27.20 3.08 -0.67
CA ASP A 690 26.43 3.19 -1.92
C ASP A 690 24.94 2.95 -1.65
N LEU A 691 24.61 1.97 -0.81
CA LEU A 691 23.23 1.71 -0.40
C LEU A 691 22.63 2.88 0.40
N TYR A 692 23.40 3.46 1.32
CA TYR A 692 23.00 4.67 2.04
C TYR A 692 22.77 5.84 1.07
N ASN A 693 23.67 6.06 0.12
CA ASN A 693 23.50 7.09 -0.90
C ASN A 693 22.26 6.84 -1.77
N ALA A 694 21.90 5.57 -2.01
CA ALA A 694 20.68 5.20 -2.72
C ALA A 694 19.39 5.58 -1.96
N THR A 695 19.48 5.79 -0.64
CA THR A 695 18.35 6.24 0.20
C THR A 695 18.19 7.76 0.20
N ARG A 696 19.01 8.47 -0.58
CA ARG A 696 18.99 9.93 -0.70
C ARG A 696 18.53 10.33 -2.09
N ARG A 697 17.78 11.43 -2.16
CA ARG A 697 17.27 11.95 -3.43
C ARG A 697 18.41 12.34 -4.35
N VAL A 698 18.21 12.13 -5.65
CA VAL A 698 19.16 12.55 -6.68
C VAL A 698 19.30 14.06 -6.65
N THR A 699 20.53 14.53 -6.48
CA THR A 699 20.83 15.96 -6.43
C THR A 699 20.67 16.59 -7.82
N PRO A 700 20.40 17.91 -7.90
CA PRO A 700 20.32 18.62 -9.17
C PRO A 700 21.55 18.43 -10.06
N ASN A 701 22.75 18.42 -9.46
CA ASN A 701 23.99 18.22 -10.22
C ASN A 701 24.11 16.80 -10.78
N GLN A 702 23.64 15.79 -10.06
CA GLN A 702 23.59 14.42 -10.60
C GLN A 702 22.60 14.33 -11.77
N TRP A 703 21.44 14.97 -11.66
CA TRP A 703 20.49 15.04 -12.78
C TRP A 703 21.07 15.74 -14.02
N LEU A 704 21.72 16.89 -13.81
CA LEU A 704 22.37 17.64 -14.90
C LEU A 704 23.52 16.86 -15.53
N GLY A 705 24.32 16.14 -14.74
CA GLY A 705 25.36 15.25 -15.26
C GLY A 705 24.78 14.15 -16.15
N ARG A 706 23.68 13.52 -15.73
CA ARG A 706 22.98 12.49 -16.52
C ARG A 706 22.35 13.03 -17.80
N LEU A 707 21.80 14.24 -17.74
CA LEU A 707 21.30 14.92 -18.94
C LEU A 707 22.45 15.26 -19.89
N ASP A 708 23.60 15.70 -19.36
CA ASP A 708 24.79 15.99 -20.17
C ASP A 708 25.30 14.77 -20.93
N GLU A 709 25.38 13.61 -20.26
CA GLU A 709 25.74 12.32 -20.89
C GLU A 709 24.84 11.98 -22.10
N ARG A 710 23.57 12.39 -22.04
CA ARG A 710 22.56 12.09 -23.06
C ARG A 710 22.38 13.21 -24.09
N TRP A 711 22.98 14.37 -23.88
CA TRP A 711 22.66 15.60 -24.60
C TRP A 711 22.68 15.43 -26.13
N TYR A 712 23.70 14.75 -26.65
CA TYR A 712 23.89 14.54 -28.09
C TYR A 712 23.06 13.39 -28.68
N SER A 713 22.45 12.57 -27.82
CA SER A 713 21.52 11.50 -28.24
C SER A 713 20.07 11.97 -28.33
N GLN A 714 19.78 13.19 -27.88
CA GLN A 714 18.45 13.78 -27.82
C GLN A 714 18.33 14.96 -28.79
N THR A 715 17.10 15.24 -29.22
CA THR A 715 16.79 16.47 -29.97
C THR A 715 16.92 17.70 -29.05
N PRO A 716 17.19 18.90 -29.60
CA PRO A 716 17.18 20.13 -28.81
C PRO A 716 15.89 20.35 -28.01
N GLU A 717 14.74 19.98 -28.57
CA GLU A 717 13.43 20.08 -27.91
C GLU A 717 13.34 19.12 -26.71
N GLN A 718 13.77 17.86 -26.88
CA GLN A 718 13.85 16.90 -25.77
C GLN A 718 14.82 17.37 -24.68
N ASN A 719 15.97 17.91 -25.05
CA ASN A 719 16.92 18.49 -24.08
C ASN A 719 16.32 19.68 -23.32
N ALA A 720 15.57 20.55 -24.01
CA ALA A 720 14.90 21.69 -23.37
C ALA A 720 13.82 21.23 -22.38
N GLU A 721 13.00 20.25 -22.74
CA GLU A 721 11.99 19.68 -21.83
C GLU A 721 12.61 18.91 -20.66
N ALA A 722 13.66 18.13 -20.91
CA ALA A 722 14.43 17.47 -19.86
C ALA A 722 15.03 18.46 -18.87
N LEU A 723 15.59 19.58 -19.36
CA LEU A 723 16.16 20.61 -18.51
C LEU A 723 15.09 21.30 -17.63
N LYS A 724 13.89 21.56 -18.18
CA LYS A 724 12.75 22.05 -17.40
C LYS A 724 12.30 21.04 -16.34
N GLY A 725 12.21 19.76 -16.69
CA GLY A 725 11.85 18.69 -15.78
C GLY A 725 12.82 18.54 -14.61
N VAL A 726 14.13 18.50 -14.93
CA VAL A 726 15.23 18.44 -13.94
C VAL A 726 15.16 19.64 -12.99
N MET A 727 14.88 20.84 -13.50
CA MET A 727 14.74 22.05 -12.67
C MET A 727 13.50 22.02 -11.78
N GLY A 728 12.34 21.66 -12.31
CA GLY A 728 11.12 21.55 -11.51
C GLY A 728 11.23 20.47 -10.43
N ALA A 729 11.87 19.34 -10.72
CA ALA A 729 12.14 18.30 -9.73
C ALA A 729 13.13 18.75 -8.66
N SER A 730 14.17 19.49 -9.06
CA SER A 730 15.12 20.11 -8.12
C SER A 730 14.41 21.05 -7.17
N PHE A 731 13.48 21.88 -7.67
CA PHE A 731 12.65 22.75 -6.85
C PHE A 731 11.75 22.00 -5.89
N ALA A 732 11.02 21.00 -6.38
CA ALA A 732 10.13 20.20 -5.56
C ALA A 732 10.91 19.51 -4.42
N ASN A 733 12.07 18.91 -4.74
CA ASN A 733 12.96 18.31 -3.73
C ASN A 733 13.41 19.35 -2.70
N TRP A 734 13.77 20.55 -3.15
CA TRP A 734 14.17 21.62 -2.25
C TRP A 734 13.05 22.11 -1.35
N ALA A 735 11.84 22.28 -1.89
CA ALA A 735 10.65 22.62 -1.12
C ALA A 735 10.34 21.54 -0.07
N LEU A 736 10.40 20.25 -0.44
CA LEU A 736 10.20 19.14 0.50
C LEU A 736 11.23 19.12 1.63
N ILE A 737 12.51 19.32 1.32
CA ILE A 737 13.58 19.39 2.34
C ILE A 737 13.31 20.54 3.32
N GLN A 738 12.88 21.70 2.80
CA GLN A 738 12.54 22.87 3.61
C GLN A 738 11.30 22.65 4.47
N GLU A 739 10.30 21.89 3.98
CA GLU A 739 9.04 21.68 4.68
C GLU A 739 9.15 20.69 5.83
N GLY A 740 9.81 19.56 5.58
CA GLY A 740 9.77 18.44 6.50
C GLY A 740 10.93 18.36 7.49
N SER A 741 12.15 18.49 6.97
CA SER A 741 13.34 18.08 7.74
C SER A 741 13.92 19.15 8.67
N GLY A 742 13.46 20.40 8.54
CA GLY A 742 14.12 21.56 9.17
C GLY A 742 15.56 21.81 8.67
N LYS A 743 16.07 21.02 7.71
CA LYS A 743 17.40 21.20 7.12
C LYS A 743 17.38 22.44 6.23
N GLN A 744 18.30 23.36 6.50
CA GLN A 744 18.53 24.48 5.59
C GLN A 744 19.11 23.95 4.27
N ILE A 745 18.59 24.47 3.17
CA ILE A 745 19.18 24.20 1.87
C ILE A 745 20.55 24.83 1.81
N ASP A 746 21.52 24.04 1.36
CA ASP A 746 22.85 24.54 1.03
C ASP A 746 22.73 25.48 -0.18
N GLU A 747 22.66 26.79 0.11
CA GLU A 747 22.56 27.85 -0.91
C GLU A 747 23.72 27.78 -1.90
N ARG A 748 24.89 27.29 -1.47
CA ARG A 748 26.03 27.06 -2.36
C ARG A 748 25.73 25.92 -3.33
N ALA A 749 25.20 24.80 -2.85
CA ALA A 749 24.81 23.68 -3.72
C ALA A 749 23.74 24.10 -4.73
N ARG A 750 22.77 24.93 -4.31
CA ARG A 750 21.78 25.55 -5.20
C ARG A 750 22.44 26.42 -6.26
N GLN A 751 23.30 27.36 -5.87
CA GLN A 751 23.98 28.23 -6.83
C GLN A 751 24.79 27.45 -7.86
N VAL A 752 25.53 26.41 -7.42
CA VAL A 752 26.29 25.53 -8.32
C VAL A 752 25.37 24.82 -9.32
N ALA A 753 24.19 24.38 -8.88
CA ALA A 753 23.19 23.80 -9.77
C ALA A 753 22.68 24.83 -10.77
N MET A 754 22.32 26.04 -10.34
CA MET A 754 21.84 27.12 -11.21
C MET A 754 22.87 27.53 -12.26
N ASP A 755 24.14 27.65 -11.88
CA ASP A 755 25.22 27.91 -12.83
C ASP A 755 25.34 26.79 -13.87
N SER A 756 25.07 25.56 -13.46
CA SER A 756 25.09 24.38 -14.35
C SER A 756 23.89 24.36 -15.28
N TYR A 757 22.69 24.75 -14.82
CA TYR A 757 21.53 24.96 -15.67
C TYR A 757 21.80 25.99 -16.76
N GLU A 758 22.32 27.18 -16.40
CA GLU A 758 22.60 28.26 -17.36
C GLU A 758 23.58 27.79 -18.46
N ARG A 759 24.64 27.05 -18.10
CA ARG A 759 25.57 26.48 -19.09
C ARG A 759 24.89 25.50 -20.05
N MET A 760 23.89 24.74 -19.58
CA MET A 760 23.13 23.82 -20.45
C MET A 760 22.12 24.57 -21.31
N VAL A 761 21.50 25.63 -20.80
CA VAL A 761 20.64 26.52 -21.59
C VAL A 761 21.41 27.12 -22.76
N ASP A 762 22.64 27.59 -22.55
CA ASP A 762 23.46 28.20 -23.61
C ASP A 762 23.80 27.25 -24.77
N ARG A 763 23.65 25.94 -24.57
CA ARG A 763 23.82 24.91 -25.61
C ARG A 763 22.56 24.69 -26.46
N LEU A 764 21.40 25.19 -26.02
CA LEU A 764 20.15 25.09 -26.78
C LEU A 764 20.12 26.11 -27.93
N PRO A 765 19.38 25.83 -29.01
CA PRO A 765 19.01 26.82 -30.01
C PRO A 765 18.31 28.04 -29.37
N ALA A 766 18.59 29.24 -29.88
CA ALA A 766 18.08 30.49 -29.30
C ALA A 766 16.55 30.52 -29.11
N ASN A 767 15.78 29.90 -30.01
CA ASN A 767 14.32 29.82 -29.91
C ASN A 767 13.82 28.96 -28.73
N LEU A 768 14.66 28.08 -28.17
CA LEU A 768 14.35 27.26 -27.01
C LEU A 768 14.93 27.85 -25.71
N GLN A 769 16.03 28.62 -25.80
CA GLN A 769 16.66 29.27 -24.65
C GLN A 769 15.68 30.15 -23.88
N ASP A 770 14.92 31.01 -24.57
CA ASP A 770 13.96 31.91 -23.94
C ASP A 770 12.90 31.17 -23.13
N SER A 771 12.45 30.01 -23.61
CA SER A 771 11.45 29.21 -22.90
C SER A 771 12.03 28.63 -21.61
N VAL A 772 13.26 28.11 -21.63
CA VAL A 772 13.89 27.54 -20.43
C VAL A 772 14.30 28.64 -19.45
N ARG A 773 14.83 29.77 -19.93
CA ARG A 773 15.17 30.94 -19.09
C ARG A 773 13.95 31.48 -18.36
N LYS A 774 12.78 31.54 -18.99
CA LYS A 774 11.53 31.91 -18.30
C LYS A 774 11.18 30.95 -17.16
N THR A 775 11.40 29.65 -17.35
CA THR A 775 11.20 28.67 -16.26
C THR A 775 12.22 28.89 -15.14
N ILE A 776 13.48 29.23 -15.45
CA ILE A 776 14.52 29.57 -14.46
C ILE A 776 14.13 30.82 -13.66
N GLU A 777 13.65 31.86 -14.35
CA GLU A 777 13.19 33.10 -13.72
C GLU A 777 12.00 32.86 -12.79
N GLN A 778 11.03 32.04 -13.21
CA GLN A 778 9.89 31.67 -12.37
C GLN A 778 10.35 30.90 -11.13
N TYR A 779 11.22 29.91 -11.31
CA TYR A 779 11.81 29.14 -10.22
C TYR A 779 12.51 30.03 -9.19
N ASN A 780 13.30 31.01 -9.64
CA ASN A 780 13.99 31.93 -8.73
C ASN A 780 13.01 32.79 -7.91
N LYS A 781 11.88 33.21 -8.53
CA LYS A 781 10.82 33.94 -7.84
C LYS A 781 10.13 33.07 -6.79
N ASP A 782 9.78 31.83 -7.14
CA ASP A 782 9.11 30.90 -6.23
C ASP A 782 10.01 30.57 -5.03
N TRP A 783 11.31 30.40 -5.28
CA TRP A 783 12.30 30.19 -4.23
C TRP A 783 12.43 31.39 -3.28
N ASP A 784 12.54 32.60 -3.83
CA ASP A 784 12.60 33.82 -3.02
C ASP A 784 11.34 34.00 -2.18
N TYR A 785 10.17 33.64 -2.74
CA TYR A 785 8.91 33.63 -2.02
C TYR A 785 8.91 32.64 -0.86
N LEU A 786 9.28 31.37 -1.08
CA LEU A 786 9.37 30.34 -0.02
C LEU A 786 10.31 30.76 1.10
N ARG A 787 11.50 31.28 0.74
CA ARG A 787 12.49 31.78 1.70
C ARG A 787 11.94 32.93 2.54
N LYS A 788 11.20 33.86 1.91
CA LYS A 788 10.57 34.98 2.60
C LYS A 788 9.48 34.50 3.55
N ALA A 789 8.59 33.62 3.09
CA ALA A 789 7.50 33.07 3.90
C ALA A 789 8.03 32.37 5.16
N ARG A 790 9.10 31.57 5.03
CA ARG A 790 9.75 30.91 6.18
C ARG A 790 10.44 31.87 7.13
N LYS A 791 11.09 32.91 6.60
CA LYS A 791 11.66 33.96 7.45
C LYS A 791 10.56 34.64 8.26
N GLU A 792 9.43 34.94 7.64
CA GLU A 792 8.26 35.52 8.31
C GLU A 792 7.66 34.55 9.35
N GLU A 793 7.58 33.24 9.06
CA GLU A 793 7.14 32.20 10.02
C GLU A 793 8.11 32.05 11.20
N ALA A 794 9.43 32.13 10.97
CA ALA A 794 10.44 32.04 12.03
C ALA A 794 10.53 33.32 12.90
N GLU A 795 10.06 34.45 12.38
CA GLU A 795 9.96 35.72 13.12
C GLU A 795 8.68 35.82 13.97
N GLN A 796 7.64 35.05 13.63
CA GLN A 796 6.39 34.91 14.40
C GLN A 796 6.55 33.93 15.55
#